data_AF-A0A1F8QEG2-F1
#
_entry.id   AF-A0A1F8QEG2-F1
#
_cell.length_a   1.000
_cell.length_b   1.000
_cell.length_c   1.000
_cell.angle_alpha   90.00
_cell.angle_beta   90.00
_cell.angle_gamma   90.00
#
_symmetry.space_group_name_H-M   'P 1'
#
loop_
_entity.id
_entity.type
_entity.pdbx_description
1 polymer ?
#
loop_
_entity_poly.entity_id
_entity_poly.type
_entity_poly.pdbx_seq_one_letter_code
_entity_poly.pdbx_strand_id
1 'polypeptide(L)'
;MKRLAGLIVCFHLAIWALGWLPDNFLLARAQQPNYLHTDGSRILDTNDNEVIITGISWFGMETANYAPHGLWARSLDSFLDQIVELGFNTIRLPFSNQLLDPSSQPNGINYDLNPDLQGLNGLEIMDRVIAKAGERGLKVILDRHRPDSQGQSELWYTTHYNEERWIGDWLLLAERYAGNDTVIGADLHNEPHGAATWGGGDAATDWRLAAERAGNAILKVNPDWLIIVQGVQEYQGDTYWWGGNLIGARENPVRLEVPGRLVYSPHTYGPGVYPQPWFSDPSFPDNMPEIWDRHWGYLNRENIAPVVLGEFGGRSVKNDQEGIWQRALVAFLQEQKISYVYWSLNPNSGDTGGILLDDWQSVDPAKEELLTSYQFPLIGSSGVDEPGVATPAALAPSVTPPATVEIGPTATPLLYATTQSPARMNTPSTAAALAAGAAGLRVRYHTSNPSDLSVDSKPEFIIANTGKEPVRLDELELIYWFQDEPGRSYAFACDWARIGCENLSGEFQIEADGANALRIHFQPGLEPLLPGQDSGEIKLRFNRLDWTEFQQSDDYSFSPAPDYVEWENVALYSGGNLVWGSEPGAAPVSPAKATFTPIPSTPLATQTRASSIAASVDTPTLPYRLIVIVVALVAFGAGILLAAVLLLRKNR
;
A
#
# COMPACT_ATOMS: atom_id res chain seq x y z
N MET A 1 -76.56 -7.68 -22.03
CA MET A 1 -75.78 -7.19 -23.19
C MET A 1 -75.21 -5.78 -23.03
N LYS A 2 -75.85 -4.80 -22.35
CA LYS A 2 -75.26 -3.45 -22.14
C LYS A 2 -74.13 -3.33 -21.10
N ARG A 3 -73.91 -4.33 -20.25
CA ARG A 3 -72.79 -4.37 -19.28
C ARG A 3 -71.52 -5.07 -19.80
N LEU A 4 -71.61 -5.79 -20.93
CA LEU A 4 -70.47 -6.46 -21.55
C LEU A 4 -69.74 -5.55 -22.55
N ALA A 5 -70.47 -4.63 -23.19
CA ALA A 5 -69.90 -3.63 -24.10
C ALA A 5 -69.00 -2.59 -23.38
N GLY A 6 -69.32 -2.23 -22.13
CA GLY A 6 -68.50 -1.30 -21.35
C GLY A 6 -67.16 -1.89 -20.90
N LEU A 7 -67.09 -3.21 -20.66
CA LEU A 7 -65.86 -3.87 -20.23
C LEU A 7 -64.87 -4.04 -21.39
N ILE A 8 -65.36 -4.27 -22.62
CA ILE A 8 -64.53 -4.44 -23.82
C ILE A 8 -63.93 -3.09 -24.27
N VAL A 9 -64.65 -1.98 -24.11
CA VAL A 9 -64.15 -0.64 -24.41
C VAL A 9 -63.07 -0.21 -23.41
N CYS A 10 -63.20 -0.54 -22.12
CA CYS A 10 -62.14 -0.28 -21.14
C CYS A 10 -60.90 -1.17 -21.36
N PHE A 11 -61.06 -2.40 -21.85
CA PHE A 11 -59.93 -3.29 -22.17
C PHE A 11 -59.18 -2.84 -23.43
N HIS A 12 -59.86 -2.30 -24.43
CA HIS A 12 -59.21 -1.75 -25.63
C HIS A 12 -58.54 -0.38 -25.37
N LEU A 13 -59.07 0.44 -24.47
CA LEU A 13 -58.42 1.70 -24.06
C LEU A 13 -57.18 1.47 -23.18
N ALA A 14 -57.15 0.39 -22.37
CA ALA A 14 -55.96 0.01 -21.61
C ALA A 14 -54.82 -0.52 -22.51
N ILE A 15 -55.15 -1.26 -23.58
CA ILE A 15 -54.15 -1.77 -24.54
C ILE A 15 -53.62 -0.64 -25.45
N TRP A 16 -54.43 0.37 -25.77
CA TRP A 16 -53.96 1.56 -26.49
C TRP A 16 -53.14 2.54 -25.63
N ALA A 17 -53.36 2.57 -24.31
CA ALA A 17 -52.53 3.35 -23.37
C ALA A 17 -51.16 2.70 -23.08
N LEU A 18 -50.98 1.42 -23.41
CA LEU A 18 -49.71 0.68 -23.30
C LEU A 18 -48.87 0.73 -24.59
N GLY A 19 -49.40 1.26 -25.69
CA GLY A 19 -48.70 1.38 -26.99
C GLY A 19 -48.01 2.73 -27.23
N TRP A 20 -47.94 3.60 -26.22
CA TRP A 20 -47.35 4.95 -26.29
C TRP A 20 -46.40 5.23 -25.12
N LEU A 21 -45.76 4.19 -24.59
CA LEU A 21 -44.51 4.35 -23.86
C LEU A 21 -43.38 4.11 -24.87
N PRO A 22 -42.40 5.02 -25.00
CA PRO A 22 -41.22 4.75 -25.80
C PRO A 22 -40.61 3.43 -25.33
N ASP A 23 -40.04 2.64 -26.24
CA ASP A 23 -39.39 1.33 -25.99
C ASP A 23 -38.28 1.36 -24.90
N ASN A 24 -37.99 2.52 -24.31
CA ASN A 24 -37.04 2.71 -23.22
C ASN A 24 -37.59 2.41 -21.82
N PHE A 25 -38.84 1.95 -21.67
CA PHE A 25 -39.35 1.36 -20.42
C PHE A 25 -39.36 -0.17 -20.45
N LEU A 26 -38.62 -0.78 -21.37
CA LEU A 26 -38.15 -2.15 -21.20
C LEU A 26 -37.29 -2.19 -19.95
N LEU A 27 -37.71 -3.00 -18.99
CA LEU A 27 -36.93 -3.57 -17.89
C LEU A 27 -35.45 -3.19 -18.00
N ALA A 28 -34.97 -2.30 -17.11
CA ALA A 28 -33.56 -2.34 -16.76
C ALA A 28 -33.29 -3.79 -16.35
N ARG A 29 -32.77 -4.59 -17.28
CA ARG A 29 -32.25 -5.90 -16.98
C ARG A 29 -31.19 -5.59 -15.94
N ALA A 30 -31.41 -5.97 -14.68
CA ALA A 30 -30.35 -5.90 -13.69
C ALA A 30 -29.15 -6.58 -14.37
N GLN A 31 -28.13 -5.78 -14.70
CA GLN A 31 -26.93 -6.32 -15.31
C GLN A 31 -26.42 -7.34 -14.29
N GLN A 32 -26.28 -8.60 -14.73
CA GLN A 32 -25.77 -9.64 -13.86
C GLN A 32 -24.44 -9.14 -13.27
N PRO A 33 -24.22 -9.28 -11.95
CA PRO A 33 -22.95 -8.88 -11.34
C PRO A 33 -21.79 -9.51 -12.12
N ASN A 34 -20.87 -8.69 -12.61
CA ASN A 34 -19.76 -9.13 -13.45
C ASN A 34 -18.57 -9.57 -12.60
N TYR A 35 -18.77 -10.63 -11.82
CA TYR A 35 -17.71 -11.35 -11.12
C TYR A 35 -16.79 -12.11 -12.08
N LEU A 36 -15.64 -12.54 -11.57
CA LEU A 36 -14.62 -13.24 -12.32
C LEU A 36 -14.51 -14.69 -11.88
N HIS A 37 -14.06 -15.55 -12.78
CA HIS A 37 -13.73 -16.93 -12.50
C HIS A 37 -12.49 -17.37 -13.29
N THR A 38 -11.97 -18.55 -13.00
CA THR A 38 -10.74 -19.05 -13.63
C THR A 38 -10.96 -20.33 -14.43
N ASP A 39 -10.28 -20.44 -15.57
CA ASP A 39 -10.25 -21.62 -16.44
C ASP A 39 -8.85 -21.80 -17.01
N GLY A 40 -8.14 -22.84 -16.56
CA GLY A 40 -6.72 -23.02 -16.86
C GLY A 40 -5.91 -21.84 -16.35
N SER A 41 -5.11 -21.21 -17.23
CA SER A 41 -4.36 -19.98 -16.91
C SER A 41 -5.12 -18.68 -17.13
N ARG A 42 -6.41 -18.74 -17.48
CA ARG A 42 -7.19 -17.55 -17.84
C ARG A 42 -8.10 -17.11 -16.71
N ILE A 43 -8.31 -15.80 -16.62
CA ILE A 43 -9.38 -15.18 -15.84
C ILE A 43 -10.49 -14.80 -16.81
N LEU A 44 -11.73 -15.16 -16.49
CA LEU A 44 -12.89 -14.96 -17.34
C LEU A 44 -13.95 -14.15 -16.61
N ASP A 45 -14.67 -13.30 -17.34
CA ASP A 45 -15.85 -12.61 -16.84
C ASP A 45 -17.09 -13.53 -16.80
N THR A 46 -18.24 -13.02 -16.33
CA THR A 46 -19.49 -13.81 -16.26
C THR A 46 -20.06 -14.24 -17.62
N ASN A 47 -19.55 -13.71 -18.72
CA ASN A 47 -19.92 -14.07 -20.08
C ASN A 47 -18.85 -14.93 -20.78
N ASP A 48 -17.89 -15.48 -20.02
CA ASP A 48 -16.75 -16.27 -20.49
C ASP A 48 -15.78 -15.49 -21.41
N ASN A 49 -15.80 -14.15 -21.36
CA ASN A 49 -14.78 -13.35 -22.04
C ASN A 49 -13.49 -13.35 -21.21
N GLU A 50 -12.34 -13.48 -21.89
CA GLU A 50 -11.04 -13.39 -21.23
C GLU A 50 -10.78 -11.97 -20.70
N VAL A 51 -10.31 -11.91 -19.46
CA VAL A 51 -10.01 -10.69 -18.72
C VAL A 51 -8.52 -10.67 -18.40
N ILE A 52 -7.86 -9.58 -18.78
CA ILE A 52 -6.52 -9.24 -18.29
C ILE A 52 -6.67 -8.10 -17.29
N ILE A 53 -6.27 -8.37 -16.05
CA ILE A 53 -6.21 -7.35 -15.01
C ILE A 53 -4.94 -6.53 -15.26
N THR A 54 -5.11 -5.24 -15.51
CA THR A 54 -4.02 -4.27 -15.59
C THR A 54 -4.31 -3.18 -14.58
N GLY A 55 -3.85 -3.42 -13.36
CA GLY A 55 -4.21 -2.66 -12.17
C GLY A 55 -3.08 -1.85 -11.58
N ILE A 56 -3.41 -1.13 -10.51
CA ILE A 56 -2.48 -0.31 -9.74
C ILE A 56 -2.79 -0.42 -8.24
N SER A 57 -1.74 -0.48 -7.41
CA SER A 57 -1.88 -0.45 -5.96
C SER A 57 -2.07 0.99 -5.48
N TRP A 58 -3.09 1.25 -4.66
CA TRP A 58 -3.27 2.52 -3.95
C TRP A 58 -3.22 2.28 -2.45
N PHE A 59 -2.05 2.48 -1.85
CA PHE A 59 -1.81 2.15 -0.45
C PHE A 59 -2.12 3.31 0.51
N GLY A 60 -2.24 2.98 1.80
CA GLY A 60 -2.45 3.90 2.91
C GLY A 60 -3.41 3.36 3.98
N MET A 61 -4.33 2.47 3.60
CA MET A 61 -5.31 1.90 4.55
C MET A 61 -4.68 0.84 5.47
N GLU A 62 -3.53 0.30 5.10
CA GLU A 62 -2.70 -0.57 5.92
C GLU A 62 -1.78 0.16 6.90
N THR A 63 -1.60 1.48 6.73
CA THR A 63 -0.74 2.29 7.59
C THR A 63 -1.50 2.88 8.77
N ALA A 64 -0.82 3.68 9.59
CA ALA A 64 -1.43 4.41 10.69
C ALA A 64 -2.39 5.54 10.24
N ASN A 65 -2.51 5.79 8.93
CA ASN A 65 -3.50 6.71 8.38
C ASN A 65 -4.89 6.09 8.30
N TYR A 66 -4.99 4.76 8.15
CA TYR A 66 -6.26 4.01 7.98
C TYR A 66 -7.16 4.56 6.85
N ALA A 67 -6.54 5.22 5.87
CA ALA A 67 -7.18 5.83 4.70
C ALA A 67 -6.16 5.87 3.56
N PRO A 68 -6.59 5.82 2.29
CA PRO A 68 -5.66 5.93 1.17
C PRO A 68 -4.82 7.22 1.29
N HIS A 69 -3.51 7.10 1.07
CA HIS A 69 -2.64 8.27 1.11
C HIS A 69 -2.97 9.23 -0.06
N GLY A 70 -2.62 10.50 0.12
CA GLY A 70 -2.85 11.56 -0.87
C GLY A 70 -4.16 12.33 -0.68
N LEU A 71 -5.09 11.84 0.14
CA LEU A 71 -6.37 12.52 0.42
C LEU A 71 -6.21 13.85 1.18
N TRP A 72 -5.01 14.18 1.65
CA TRP A 72 -4.64 15.51 2.12
C TRP A 72 -4.45 16.53 0.97
N ALA A 73 -4.05 16.05 -0.22
CA ALA A 73 -3.71 16.87 -1.37
C ALA A 73 -4.84 16.94 -2.42
N ARG A 74 -5.66 15.90 -2.52
CA ARG A 74 -6.66 15.74 -3.59
C ARG A 74 -7.95 15.08 -3.10
N SER A 75 -9.01 15.21 -3.91
CA SER A 75 -10.25 14.49 -3.66
C SER A 75 -10.15 13.02 -4.11
N LEU A 76 -10.85 12.14 -3.40
CA LEU A 76 -11.02 10.73 -3.75
C LEU A 76 -11.50 10.57 -5.19
N ASP A 77 -12.49 11.37 -5.61
CA ASP A 77 -12.99 11.37 -6.98
C ASP A 77 -11.88 11.66 -8.00
N SER A 78 -11.04 12.67 -7.74
CA SER A 78 -9.98 13.04 -8.67
C SER A 78 -8.89 11.97 -8.82
N PHE A 79 -8.61 11.18 -7.77
CA PHE A 79 -7.68 10.05 -7.88
C PHE A 79 -8.30 8.94 -8.73
N LEU A 80 -9.55 8.57 -8.45
CA LEU A 80 -10.23 7.51 -9.19
C LEU A 80 -10.44 7.88 -10.67
N ASP A 81 -10.75 9.14 -10.96
CA ASP A 81 -10.83 9.65 -12.34
C ASP A 81 -9.47 9.50 -13.04
N GLN A 82 -8.38 9.91 -12.40
CA GLN A 82 -7.04 9.79 -12.98
C GLN A 82 -6.60 8.34 -13.18
N ILE A 83 -6.96 7.41 -12.28
CA ILE A 83 -6.69 5.98 -12.45
C ILE A 83 -7.35 5.44 -13.72
N VAL A 84 -8.59 5.86 -14.01
CA VAL A 84 -9.29 5.50 -15.26
C VAL A 84 -8.64 6.17 -16.46
N GLU A 85 -8.29 7.45 -16.37
CA GLU A 85 -7.62 8.19 -17.45
C GLU A 85 -6.27 7.56 -17.83
N LEU A 86 -5.54 7.04 -16.83
CA LEU A 86 -4.29 6.30 -17.00
C LEU A 86 -4.47 4.88 -17.56
N GLY A 87 -5.70 4.45 -17.84
CA GLY A 87 -5.99 3.16 -18.49
C GLY A 87 -6.00 1.94 -17.56
N PHE A 88 -5.92 2.12 -16.24
CA PHE A 88 -6.03 1.00 -15.30
C PHE A 88 -7.47 0.55 -15.14
N ASN A 89 -7.67 -0.77 -15.01
CA ASN A 89 -9.00 -1.36 -14.85
C ASN A 89 -9.30 -1.88 -13.45
N THR A 90 -8.28 -1.98 -12.59
CA THR A 90 -8.38 -2.58 -11.26
C THR A 90 -7.52 -1.82 -10.26
N ILE A 91 -8.03 -1.63 -9.03
CA ILE A 91 -7.26 -1.15 -7.89
C ILE A 91 -6.97 -2.33 -6.97
N ARG A 92 -5.71 -2.55 -6.61
CA ARG A 92 -5.37 -3.34 -5.42
C ARG A 92 -5.35 -2.40 -4.23
N LEU A 93 -6.12 -2.73 -3.19
CA LEU A 93 -6.35 -1.87 -2.04
C LEU A 93 -5.77 -2.52 -0.77
N PRO A 94 -4.49 -2.26 -0.44
CA PRO A 94 -3.86 -2.67 0.80
C PRO A 94 -4.62 -2.17 2.03
N PHE A 95 -4.90 -3.05 2.99
CA PHE A 95 -5.45 -2.68 4.30
C PHE A 95 -4.81 -3.50 5.43
N SER A 96 -4.96 -3.05 6.68
CA SER A 96 -4.54 -3.79 7.87
C SER A 96 -5.72 -4.37 8.63
N ASN A 97 -5.55 -5.47 9.36
CA ASN A 97 -6.60 -5.94 10.28
C ASN A 97 -6.94 -4.87 11.33
N GLN A 98 -5.93 -4.13 11.81
CA GLN A 98 -6.10 -3.00 12.72
C GLN A 98 -7.06 -1.92 12.21
N LEU A 99 -7.15 -1.67 10.89
CA LEU A 99 -8.10 -0.70 10.34
C LEU A 99 -9.55 -1.01 10.74
N LEU A 100 -9.89 -2.28 10.92
CA LEU A 100 -11.22 -2.75 11.29
C LEU A 100 -11.51 -2.62 12.80
N ASP A 101 -10.50 -2.27 13.60
CA ASP A 101 -10.70 -2.05 15.02
C ASP A 101 -11.45 -0.74 15.29
N PRO A 102 -12.45 -0.72 16.19
CA PRO A 102 -13.24 0.49 16.48
C PRO A 102 -12.44 1.70 16.97
N SER A 103 -11.23 1.47 17.50
CA SER A 103 -10.33 2.52 17.98
C SER A 103 -9.49 3.16 16.87
N SER A 104 -9.44 2.56 15.68
CA SER A 104 -8.63 3.05 14.57
C SER A 104 -9.33 4.23 13.90
N GLN A 105 -8.70 5.40 13.99
CA GLN A 105 -9.27 6.66 13.52
C GLN A 105 -8.55 7.13 12.25
N PRO A 106 -9.24 7.18 11.10
CA PRO A 106 -8.67 7.71 9.88
C PRO A 106 -8.12 9.12 10.03
N ASN A 107 -6.96 9.38 9.41
CA ASN A 107 -6.29 10.68 9.44
C ASN A 107 -5.51 10.92 8.13
N GLY A 108 -5.01 12.15 7.95
CA GLY A 108 -4.38 12.55 6.67
C GLY A 108 -5.40 12.84 5.56
N ILE A 109 -6.60 13.31 5.91
CA ILE A 109 -7.65 13.64 4.95
C ILE A 109 -7.94 15.14 5.04
N ASN A 110 -7.90 15.82 3.89
CA ASN A 110 -8.42 17.17 3.78
C ASN A 110 -9.93 17.11 3.51
N TYR A 111 -10.72 17.39 4.54
CA TYR A 111 -12.19 17.32 4.46
C TYR A 111 -12.83 18.47 3.67
N ASP A 112 -12.10 19.54 3.35
CA ASP A 112 -12.60 20.54 2.40
C ASP A 112 -12.62 19.97 0.97
N LEU A 113 -11.66 19.10 0.65
CA LEU A 113 -11.60 18.36 -0.63
C LEU A 113 -12.43 17.08 -0.61
N ASN A 114 -12.62 16.49 0.57
CA ASN A 114 -13.28 15.20 0.78
C ASN A 114 -14.39 15.29 1.86
N PRO A 115 -15.40 16.15 1.69
CA PRO A 115 -16.41 16.39 2.74
C PRO A 115 -17.27 15.16 3.04
N ASP A 116 -17.43 14.25 2.08
CA ASP A 116 -18.19 13.02 2.23
C ASP A 116 -17.46 11.91 3.00
N LEU A 117 -16.18 12.11 3.34
CA LEU A 117 -15.39 11.21 4.19
C LEU A 117 -15.38 11.64 5.67
N GLN A 118 -15.89 12.83 5.98
CA GLN A 118 -15.81 13.39 7.32
C GLN A 118 -16.60 12.56 8.34
N GLY A 119 -15.92 12.09 9.38
CA GLY A 119 -16.51 11.32 10.48
C GLY A 119 -16.71 9.83 10.20
N LEU A 120 -16.28 9.35 9.03
CA LEU A 120 -16.27 7.93 8.70
C LEU A 120 -15.08 7.21 9.37
N ASN A 121 -15.29 5.97 9.79
CA ASN A 121 -14.19 5.08 10.20
C ASN A 121 -13.51 4.43 8.98
N GLY A 122 -12.42 3.68 9.19
CA GLY A 122 -11.63 3.11 8.10
C GLY A 122 -12.42 2.17 7.18
N LEU A 123 -13.32 1.34 7.74
CA LEU A 123 -14.19 0.45 6.94
C LEU A 123 -15.21 1.25 6.12
N GLU A 124 -15.78 2.31 6.69
CA GLU A 124 -16.71 3.19 5.97
C GLU A 124 -16.01 4.01 4.87
N ILE A 125 -14.75 4.39 5.06
CA ILE A 125 -13.91 4.97 3.99
C ILE A 125 -13.65 3.93 2.89
N MET A 126 -13.36 2.68 3.26
CA MET A 126 -13.18 1.58 2.30
C MET A 126 -14.44 1.40 1.44
N ASP A 127 -15.63 1.44 2.05
CA ASP A 127 -16.90 1.41 1.31
C ASP A 127 -17.01 2.55 0.30
N ARG A 128 -16.54 3.74 0.67
CA ARG A 128 -16.61 4.92 -0.19
C ARG A 128 -15.65 4.83 -1.36
N VAL A 129 -14.44 4.31 -1.14
CA VAL A 129 -13.48 4.01 -2.20
C VAL A 129 -14.07 3.00 -3.18
N ILE A 130 -14.60 1.87 -2.66
CA ILE A 130 -15.19 0.81 -3.49
C ILE A 130 -16.40 1.31 -4.26
N ALA A 131 -17.34 1.99 -3.61
CA ALA A 131 -18.53 2.51 -4.29
C ALA A 131 -18.16 3.46 -5.44
N LYS A 132 -17.25 4.40 -5.19
CA LYS A 132 -16.83 5.38 -6.20
C LYS A 132 -15.96 4.77 -7.31
N ALA A 133 -15.19 3.72 -7.01
CA ALA A 133 -14.47 2.94 -8.01
C ALA A 133 -15.46 2.19 -8.92
N GLY A 134 -16.48 1.56 -8.34
CA GLY A 134 -17.54 0.86 -9.08
C GLY A 134 -18.36 1.78 -9.99
N GLU A 135 -18.68 3.00 -9.54
CA GLU A 135 -19.32 4.05 -10.36
C GLU A 135 -18.54 4.38 -11.65
N ARG A 136 -17.22 4.14 -11.63
CA ARG A 136 -16.29 4.35 -12.74
C ARG A 136 -15.96 3.08 -13.53
N GLY A 137 -16.56 1.95 -13.18
CA GLY A 137 -16.30 0.66 -13.82
C GLY A 137 -14.95 0.03 -13.46
N LEU A 138 -14.24 0.56 -12.45
CA LEU A 138 -13.05 -0.08 -11.91
C LEU A 138 -13.43 -1.31 -11.08
N LYS A 139 -12.56 -2.33 -11.08
CA LYS A 139 -12.62 -3.42 -10.12
C LYS A 139 -11.68 -3.15 -8.94
N VAL A 140 -11.89 -3.86 -7.82
CA VAL A 140 -11.10 -3.77 -6.60
C VAL A 140 -10.71 -5.17 -6.13
N ILE A 141 -9.42 -5.36 -5.87
CA ILE A 141 -8.87 -6.49 -5.12
C ILE A 141 -8.56 -5.96 -3.71
N LEU A 142 -9.16 -6.57 -2.70
CA LEU A 142 -8.80 -6.29 -1.31
C LEU A 142 -7.55 -7.08 -0.96
N ASP A 143 -6.57 -6.41 -0.35
CA ASP A 143 -5.30 -7.02 0.04
C ASP A 143 -5.08 -6.86 1.55
N ARG A 144 -5.05 -7.97 2.28
CA ARG A 144 -4.65 -7.94 3.70
C ARG A 144 -3.13 -7.78 3.75
N HIS A 145 -2.72 -6.52 3.78
CA HIS A 145 -1.33 -6.13 3.64
C HIS A 145 -0.53 -6.27 4.94
N ARG A 146 -1.18 -5.99 6.07
CA ARG A 146 -0.55 -6.02 7.39
C ARG A 146 -1.50 -6.54 8.47
N PRO A 147 -1.00 -7.15 9.56
CA PRO A 147 -1.82 -7.34 10.74
C PRO A 147 -2.21 -5.98 11.34
N ASP A 148 -1.25 -5.07 11.44
CA ASP A 148 -1.45 -3.74 12.00
C ASP A 148 -0.61 -2.68 11.30
N SER A 149 -0.78 -1.42 11.71
CA SER A 149 -0.14 -0.27 11.10
C SER A 149 1.39 -0.25 11.25
N GLN A 150 1.98 -1.06 12.13
CA GLN A 150 3.42 -1.03 12.41
C GLN A 150 4.25 -1.68 11.32
N GLY A 151 3.70 -2.65 10.60
CA GLY A 151 4.44 -3.31 9.54
C GLY A 151 3.82 -4.62 9.06
N GLN A 152 4.46 -5.17 8.03
CA GLN A 152 4.16 -6.50 7.53
C GLN A 152 4.55 -7.57 8.55
N SER A 153 4.08 -8.80 8.33
CA SER A 153 4.45 -9.96 9.13
C SER A 153 4.81 -11.14 8.24
N GLU A 154 5.83 -11.88 8.63
CA GLU A 154 6.27 -13.13 7.97
C GLU A 154 5.10 -14.10 7.73
N LEU A 155 4.26 -14.28 8.75
CA LEU A 155 3.11 -15.17 8.76
C LEU A 155 1.79 -14.37 8.73
N TRP A 156 0.70 -15.05 8.41
CA TRP A 156 -0.68 -14.50 8.36
C TRP A 156 -1.28 -14.21 9.75
N TYR A 157 -0.48 -14.31 10.81
CA TYR A 157 -0.91 -14.06 12.17
C TYR A 157 0.23 -13.49 13.03
N THR A 158 -0.17 -12.81 14.11
CA THR A 158 0.69 -12.38 15.21
C THR A 158 0.05 -12.77 16.54
N THR A 159 0.72 -12.48 17.65
CA THR A 159 0.13 -12.62 18.99
C THR A 159 -1.11 -11.72 19.17
N HIS A 160 -1.14 -10.54 18.52
CA HIS A 160 -2.25 -9.60 18.66
C HIS A 160 -3.39 -9.87 17.66
N TYR A 161 -3.04 -10.21 16.42
CA TYR A 161 -3.98 -10.59 15.36
C TYR A 161 -3.73 -12.05 14.98
N ASN A 162 -4.34 -12.97 15.73
CA ASN A 162 -4.19 -14.39 15.49
C ASN A 162 -4.92 -14.86 14.20
N GLU A 163 -4.71 -16.11 13.78
CA GLU A 163 -5.32 -16.65 12.55
C GLU A 163 -6.87 -16.59 12.58
N GLU A 164 -7.49 -16.83 13.73
CA GLU A 164 -8.95 -16.74 13.88
C GLU A 164 -9.45 -15.33 13.60
N ARG A 165 -8.76 -14.31 14.14
CA ARG A 165 -9.06 -12.90 13.86
C ARG A 165 -8.85 -12.56 12.39
N TRP A 166 -7.75 -13.01 11.79
CA TRP A 166 -7.46 -12.80 10.36
C TRP A 166 -8.55 -13.37 9.45
N ILE A 167 -8.97 -14.62 9.68
CA ILE A 167 -10.07 -15.24 8.92
C ILE A 167 -11.39 -14.52 9.22
N GLY A 168 -11.67 -14.17 10.48
CA GLY A 168 -12.89 -13.46 10.87
C GLY A 168 -13.06 -12.12 10.16
N ASP A 169 -11.97 -11.36 10.02
CA ASP A 169 -11.95 -10.10 9.29
C ASP A 169 -12.20 -10.30 7.79
N TRP A 170 -11.63 -11.36 7.20
CA TRP A 170 -11.92 -11.73 5.81
C TRP A 170 -13.40 -12.08 5.59
N LEU A 171 -14.00 -12.82 6.52
CA LEU A 171 -15.42 -13.15 6.46
C LEU A 171 -16.28 -11.89 6.57
N LEU A 172 -15.94 -10.96 7.46
CA LEU A 172 -16.62 -9.67 7.57
C LEU A 172 -16.62 -8.92 6.23
N LEU A 173 -15.48 -8.84 5.55
CA LEU A 173 -15.37 -8.14 4.26
C LEU A 173 -16.09 -8.90 3.13
N ALA A 174 -15.97 -10.23 3.09
CA ALA A 174 -16.66 -11.08 2.13
C ALA A 174 -18.18 -10.98 2.27
N GLU A 175 -18.71 -10.96 3.50
CA GLU A 175 -20.14 -10.72 3.78
C GLU A 175 -20.56 -9.31 3.38
N ARG A 176 -19.76 -8.30 3.75
CA ARG A 176 -20.07 -6.89 3.52
C ARG A 176 -20.20 -6.55 2.04
N TYR A 177 -19.33 -7.11 1.21
CA TYR A 177 -19.25 -6.82 -0.22
C TYR A 177 -19.85 -7.93 -1.10
N ALA A 178 -20.54 -8.92 -0.51
CA ALA A 178 -21.29 -9.92 -1.27
C ALA A 178 -22.36 -9.25 -2.15
N GLY A 179 -22.40 -9.62 -3.43
CA GLY A 179 -23.29 -9.02 -4.43
C GLY A 179 -22.83 -7.68 -5.01
N ASN A 180 -21.71 -7.12 -4.54
CA ASN A 180 -21.03 -6.01 -5.20
C ASN A 180 -19.86 -6.53 -6.04
N ASP A 181 -20.03 -6.61 -7.35
CA ASP A 181 -19.02 -7.10 -8.29
C ASP A 181 -17.88 -6.10 -8.54
N THR A 182 -17.90 -4.94 -7.90
CA THR A 182 -16.72 -4.07 -7.84
C THR A 182 -15.58 -4.79 -7.12
N VAL A 183 -15.87 -5.49 -6.02
CA VAL A 183 -14.85 -6.27 -5.30
C VAL A 183 -14.79 -7.67 -5.89
N ILE A 184 -13.70 -7.98 -6.57
CA ILE A 184 -13.55 -9.21 -7.37
C ILE A 184 -12.78 -10.32 -6.66
N GLY A 185 -12.10 -10.03 -5.55
CA GLY A 185 -11.36 -11.06 -4.83
C GLY A 185 -10.62 -10.57 -3.60
N ALA A 186 -10.02 -11.55 -2.92
CA ALA A 186 -9.24 -11.40 -1.70
C ALA A 186 -7.80 -11.87 -1.94
N ASP A 187 -6.84 -10.95 -1.90
CA ASP A 187 -5.41 -11.21 -1.78
C ASP A 187 -5.08 -11.43 -0.30
N LEU A 188 -4.95 -12.71 0.06
CA LEU A 188 -5.24 -13.21 1.41
C LEU A 188 -4.29 -12.68 2.49
N HIS A 189 -3.00 -12.52 2.16
CA HIS A 189 -1.95 -12.02 3.05
C HIS A 189 -0.78 -11.58 2.18
N ASN A 190 -0.34 -10.34 2.38
CA ASN A 190 0.78 -9.79 1.64
C ASN A 190 2.12 -10.39 2.07
N GLU A 191 2.87 -10.82 1.06
CA GLU A 191 4.27 -11.19 1.15
C GLU A 191 4.60 -12.17 2.28
N PRO A 192 4.04 -13.40 2.33
CA PRO A 192 4.57 -14.42 3.23
C PRO A 192 6.08 -14.60 3.03
N HIS A 193 6.86 -14.56 4.12
CA HIS A 193 8.33 -14.62 4.10
C HIS A 193 8.88 -15.17 5.41
N GLY A 194 10.22 -15.25 5.54
CA GLY A 194 10.89 -15.72 6.74
C GLY A 194 10.41 -17.11 7.16
N ALA A 195 9.71 -17.20 8.30
CA ALA A 195 9.16 -18.45 8.82
C ALA A 195 8.05 -19.08 7.96
N ALA A 196 7.47 -18.37 6.98
CA ALA A 196 6.46 -18.93 6.09
C ALA A 196 7.06 -20.02 5.19
N THR A 197 6.42 -21.18 5.16
CA THR A 197 6.82 -22.32 4.34
C THR A 197 5.74 -22.69 3.33
N TRP A 198 6.08 -23.53 2.35
CA TRP A 198 5.12 -24.05 1.38
C TRP A 198 5.23 -25.57 1.28
N GLY A 199 4.12 -26.29 1.53
CA GLY A 199 4.07 -27.74 1.34
C GLY A 199 4.83 -28.56 2.39
N GLY A 200 5.27 -27.94 3.49
CA GLY A 200 5.94 -28.61 4.61
C GLY A 200 4.99 -29.40 5.52
N GLY A 201 3.69 -29.12 5.48
CA GLY A 201 2.64 -29.83 6.23
C GLY A 201 2.44 -29.33 7.67
N ASP A 202 3.30 -28.44 8.18
CA ASP A 202 3.11 -27.80 9.47
C ASP A 202 2.09 -26.67 9.36
N ALA A 203 0.91 -26.83 9.96
CA ALA A 203 -0.18 -25.87 9.86
C ALA A 203 0.17 -24.47 10.43
N ALA A 204 1.21 -24.37 11.28
CA ALA A 204 1.66 -23.10 11.85
C ALA A 204 2.48 -22.24 10.87
N THR A 205 3.11 -22.84 9.86
CA THR A 205 4.01 -22.12 8.95
C THR A 205 3.70 -22.35 7.48
N ASP A 206 2.98 -23.42 7.13
CA ASP A 206 2.65 -23.76 5.75
C ASP A 206 1.56 -22.83 5.21
N TRP A 207 2.00 -21.80 4.50
CA TRP A 207 1.16 -20.77 3.90
C TRP A 207 0.10 -21.37 2.98
N ARG A 208 0.45 -22.42 2.22
CA ARG A 208 -0.49 -23.09 1.32
C ARG A 208 -1.65 -23.74 2.09
N LEU A 209 -1.43 -24.31 3.28
CA LEU A 209 -2.53 -24.78 4.15
C LEU A 209 -3.37 -23.63 4.71
N ALA A 210 -2.75 -22.51 5.07
CA ALA A 210 -3.47 -21.35 5.60
C ALA A 210 -4.35 -20.68 4.54
N ALA A 211 -3.83 -20.57 3.32
CA ALA A 211 -4.56 -20.07 2.16
C ALA A 211 -5.79 -20.94 1.85
N GLU A 212 -5.66 -22.28 1.95
CA GLU A 212 -6.82 -23.19 1.84
C GLU A 212 -7.86 -22.95 2.93
N ARG A 213 -7.44 -22.76 4.19
CA ARG A 213 -8.36 -22.50 5.30
C ARG A 213 -9.12 -21.19 5.12
N ALA A 214 -8.41 -20.09 4.89
CA ALA A 214 -9.01 -18.77 4.69
C ALA A 214 -9.85 -18.70 3.42
N GLY A 215 -9.31 -19.17 2.28
CA GLY A 215 -10.02 -19.18 1.00
C GLY A 215 -11.32 -19.99 1.06
N ASN A 216 -11.31 -21.18 1.66
CA ASN A 216 -12.52 -21.98 1.80
C ASN A 216 -13.52 -21.40 2.80
N ALA A 217 -13.06 -20.66 3.81
CA ALA A 217 -13.95 -19.92 4.70
C ALA A 217 -14.65 -18.77 3.95
N ILE A 218 -13.89 -17.97 3.20
CA ILE A 218 -14.40 -16.86 2.37
C ILE A 218 -15.43 -17.38 1.35
N LEU A 219 -15.09 -18.44 0.61
CA LEU A 219 -15.94 -18.98 -0.46
C LEU A 219 -17.26 -19.58 0.04
N LYS A 220 -17.37 -19.92 1.32
CA LYS A 220 -18.65 -20.35 1.93
C LYS A 220 -19.62 -19.18 2.10
N VAL A 221 -19.09 -17.97 2.25
CA VAL A 221 -19.86 -16.74 2.41
C VAL A 221 -20.08 -16.06 1.07
N ASN A 222 -19.02 -15.95 0.28
CA ASN A 222 -19.02 -15.27 -1.01
C ASN A 222 -18.37 -16.20 -2.06
N PRO A 223 -19.16 -17.04 -2.75
CA PRO A 223 -18.64 -18.03 -3.69
C PRO A 223 -18.21 -17.41 -5.03
N ASP A 224 -18.36 -16.09 -5.22
CA ASP A 224 -18.08 -15.41 -6.48
C ASP A 224 -16.72 -14.68 -6.47
N TRP A 225 -16.05 -14.60 -5.32
CA TRP A 225 -14.73 -14.00 -5.19
C TRP A 225 -13.61 -14.89 -5.70
N LEU A 226 -12.66 -14.28 -6.40
CA LEU A 226 -11.34 -14.87 -6.61
C LEU A 226 -10.59 -14.93 -5.27
N ILE A 227 -9.91 -16.05 -5.05
CA ILE A 227 -8.98 -16.23 -3.94
C ILE A 227 -7.58 -16.11 -4.50
N ILE A 228 -6.92 -15.02 -4.16
CA ILE A 228 -5.61 -14.63 -4.68
C ILE A 228 -4.56 -15.03 -3.64
N VAL A 229 -3.62 -15.87 -4.05
CA VAL A 229 -2.62 -16.48 -3.16
C VAL A 229 -1.22 -16.13 -3.64
N GLN A 230 -0.50 -15.36 -2.83
CA GLN A 230 0.91 -15.06 -3.08
C GLN A 230 1.81 -16.27 -2.80
N GLY A 231 3.08 -16.17 -3.20
CA GLY A 231 4.12 -17.14 -2.87
C GLY A 231 4.66 -16.99 -1.44
N VAL A 232 5.77 -17.66 -1.19
CA VAL A 232 6.62 -17.45 0.01
C VAL A 232 7.96 -16.82 -0.40
N GLN A 233 8.88 -16.60 0.54
CA GLN A 233 10.24 -16.17 0.22
C GLN A 233 11.14 -17.34 -0.22
N GLU A 234 11.09 -18.47 0.50
CA GLU A 234 12.01 -19.60 0.31
C GLU A 234 11.26 -20.91 0.05
N TYR A 235 11.73 -21.69 -0.91
CA TYR A 235 11.28 -23.06 -1.15
C TYR A 235 12.48 -23.99 -1.43
N GLN A 236 12.69 -24.99 -0.57
CA GLN A 236 13.75 -26.00 -0.73
C GLN A 236 15.16 -25.40 -0.95
N GLY A 237 15.49 -24.32 -0.23
CA GLY A 237 16.79 -23.63 -0.34
C GLY A 237 16.92 -22.68 -1.52
N ASP A 238 15.84 -22.47 -2.29
CA ASP A 238 15.74 -21.46 -3.33
C ASP A 238 15.01 -20.23 -2.78
N THR A 239 15.66 -19.07 -2.81
CA THR A 239 15.16 -17.82 -2.24
C THR A 239 14.81 -16.84 -3.35
N TYR A 240 13.65 -16.19 -3.20
CA TYR A 240 13.18 -15.16 -4.12
C TYR A 240 12.62 -13.96 -3.34
N TRP A 241 11.93 -13.04 -4.02
CA TRP A 241 11.20 -11.95 -3.37
C TRP A 241 10.17 -12.51 -2.38
N TRP A 242 9.89 -11.74 -1.31
CA TRP A 242 8.78 -12.05 -0.42
C TRP A 242 7.48 -12.12 -1.22
N GLY A 243 6.63 -13.11 -0.93
CA GLY A 243 5.43 -13.35 -1.74
C GLY A 243 5.69 -13.82 -3.18
N GLY A 244 6.94 -13.96 -3.63
CA GLY A 244 7.26 -14.22 -5.04
C GLY A 244 7.58 -15.67 -5.39
N ASN A 245 7.95 -16.51 -4.42
CA ASN A 245 8.35 -17.90 -4.68
C ASN A 245 7.12 -18.83 -4.72
N LEU A 246 6.75 -19.25 -5.93
CA LEU A 246 5.64 -20.18 -6.19
C LEU A 246 6.12 -21.52 -6.78
N ILE A 247 7.40 -21.86 -6.64
CA ILE A 247 7.95 -23.13 -7.14
C ILE A 247 7.17 -24.31 -6.56
N GLY A 248 6.86 -24.25 -5.25
CA GLY A 248 6.15 -25.31 -4.53
C GLY A 248 4.71 -25.54 -4.98
N ALA A 249 4.08 -24.60 -5.69
CA ALA A 249 2.69 -24.73 -6.14
C ALA A 249 2.48 -25.88 -7.13
N ARG A 250 3.52 -26.26 -7.90
CA ARG A 250 3.48 -27.39 -8.84
C ARG A 250 3.21 -28.72 -8.14
N GLU A 251 3.89 -28.96 -7.03
CA GLU A 251 3.83 -30.22 -6.29
C GLU A 251 2.74 -30.19 -5.21
N ASN A 252 2.58 -29.02 -4.60
CA ASN A 252 1.66 -28.77 -3.50
C ASN A 252 0.73 -27.60 -3.87
N PRO A 253 -0.24 -27.79 -4.77
CA PRO A 253 -1.17 -26.73 -5.15
C PRO A 253 -2.11 -26.40 -4.00
N VAL A 254 -2.58 -25.16 -3.94
CA VAL A 254 -3.68 -24.72 -3.07
C VAL A 254 -4.96 -25.37 -3.57
N ARG A 255 -5.74 -26.00 -2.68
CA ARG A 255 -6.98 -26.70 -3.02
C ARG A 255 -8.18 -26.01 -2.40
N LEU A 256 -8.93 -25.30 -3.24
CA LEU A 256 -10.20 -24.68 -2.87
C LEU A 256 -11.37 -25.64 -3.10
N GLU A 257 -12.39 -25.56 -2.23
CA GLU A 257 -13.63 -26.34 -2.31
C GLU A 257 -14.50 -25.89 -3.50
N VAL A 258 -14.43 -24.61 -3.88
CA VAL A 258 -15.10 -24.05 -5.05
C VAL A 258 -14.10 -23.97 -6.21
N PRO A 259 -14.32 -24.69 -7.32
CA PRO A 259 -13.43 -24.65 -8.48
C PRO A 259 -13.50 -23.31 -9.23
N GLY A 260 -12.47 -23.00 -10.01
CA GLY A 260 -12.44 -21.80 -10.85
C GLY A 260 -12.38 -20.49 -10.06
N ARG A 261 -11.71 -20.49 -8.90
CA ARG A 261 -11.56 -19.32 -8.00
C ARG A 261 -10.12 -18.99 -7.63
N LEU A 262 -9.18 -19.92 -7.80
CA LEU A 262 -7.79 -19.72 -7.42
C LEU A 262 -7.05 -18.89 -8.46
N VAL A 263 -6.33 -17.87 -7.99
CA VAL A 263 -5.35 -17.09 -8.73
C VAL A 263 -4.05 -17.08 -7.93
N TYR A 264 -2.92 -17.31 -8.58
CA TYR A 264 -1.60 -17.13 -7.94
C TYR A 264 -1.07 -15.72 -8.19
N SER A 265 -0.45 -15.12 -7.17
CA SER A 265 -0.03 -13.71 -7.22
C SER A 265 1.39 -13.48 -6.70
N PRO A 266 2.43 -13.77 -7.51
CA PRO A 266 3.80 -13.48 -7.11
C PRO A 266 4.04 -11.97 -7.03
N HIS A 267 5.00 -11.57 -6.21
CA HIS A 267 5.64 -10.26 -6.28
C HIS A 267 7.03 -10.39 -6.91
N THR A 268 7.45 -9.38 -7.68
CA THR A 268 8.84 -9.30 -8.16
C THR A 268 9.28 -7.85 -8.25
N TYR A 269 10.51 -7.59 -7.83
CA TYR A 269 11.09 -6.26 -7.84
C TYR A 269 12.40 -6.19 -8.61
N GLY A 270 12.83 -4.96 -8.88
CA GLY A 270 14.06 -4.61 -9.57
C GLY A 270 15.21 -4.30 -8.60
N PRO A 271 16.38 -3.91 -9.15
CA PRO A 271 17.59 -3.62 -8.35
C PRO A 271 17.44 -2.42 -7.41
N GLY A 272 16.45 -1.53 -7.63
CA GLY A 272 16.17 -0.39 -6.74
C GLY A 272 15.58 -0.78 -5.38
N VAL A 273 14.96 -1.97 -5.29
CA VAL A 273 14.41 -2.50 -4.04
C VAL A 273 15.45 -3.37 -3.31
N TYR A 274 16.08 -4.32 -4.02
CA TYR A 274 17.16 -5.13 -3.45
C TYR A 274 18.13 -5.65 -4.53
N PRO A 275 19.46 -5.63 -4.29
CA PRO A 275 20.46 -6.06 -5.26
C PRO A 275 20.58 -7.59 -5.31
N GLN A 276 19.66 -8.23 -6.02
CA GLN A 276 19.70 -9.69 -6.23
C GLN A 276 20.86 -10.11 -7.15
N PRO A 277 21.44 -11.32 -6.96
CA PRO A 277 22.62 -11.75 -7.69
C PRO A 277 22.38 -11.83 -9.21
N TRP A 278 21.16 -12.16 -9.64
CA TRP A 278 20.81 -12.21 -11.06
C TRP A 278 20.85 -10.87 -11.79
N PHE A 279 20.81 -9.74 -11.08
CA PHE A 279 21.04 -8.44 -11.71
C PHE A 279 22.50 -8.22 -12.07
N SER A 280 23.42 -8.87 -11.36
CA SER A 280 24.87 -8.79 -11.65
C SER A 280 25.34 -9.84 -12.66
N ASP A 281 24.44 -10.71 -13.14
CA ASP A 281 24.78 -11.69 -14.17
C ASP A 281 25.15 -10.99 -15.48
N PRO A 282 26.25 -11.37 -16.17
CA PRO A 282 26.64 -10.76 -17.44
C PRO A 282 25.60 -10.86 -18.56
N SER A 283 24.65 -11.79 -18.45
CA SER A 283 23.55 -11.96 -19.39
C SER A 283 22.32 -11.11 -19.06
N PHE A 284 22.32 -10.36 -17.95
CA PHE A 284 21.22 -9.44 -17.64
C PHE A 284 20.99 -8.44 -18.79
N PRO A 285 19.74 -8.22 -19.25
CA PRO A 285 18.47 -8.73 -18.70
C PRO A 285 17.96 -10.05 -19.31
N ASP A 286 18.69 -10.67 -20.24
CA ASP A 286 18.23 -11.86 -20.99
C ASP A 286 18.07 -13.12 -20.11
N ASN A 287 18.66 -13.14 -18.91
CA ASN A 287 18.45 -14.19 -17.91
C ASN A 287 17.10 -14.10 -17.19
N MET A 288 16.47 -12.92 -17.17
CA MET A 288 15.30 -12.67 -16.33
C MET A 288 14.07 -13.53 -16.68
N PRO A 289 13.72 -13.77 -17.96
CA PRO A 289 12.58 -14.63 -18.31
C PRO A 289 12.63 -16.05 -17.73
N GLU A 290 13.82 -16.68 -17.70
CA GLU A 290 13.98 -18.01 -17.12
C GLU A 290 13.78 -17.98 -15.60
N ILE A 291 14.26 -16.93 -14.94
CA ILE A 291 14.08 -16.72 -13.50
C ILE A 291 12.59 -16.54 -13.20
N TRP A 292 11.89 -15.66 -13.92
CA TRP A 292 10.45 -15.46 -13.73
C TRP A 292 9.64 -16.73 -14.01
N ASP A 293 9.92 -17.43 -15.11
CA ASP A 293 9.23 -18.68 -15.45
C ASP A 293 9.42 -19.74 -14.37
N ARG A 294 10.65 -19.92 -13.89
CA ARG A 294 10.97 -20.89 -12.84
C ARG A 294 10.19 -20.62 -11.55
N HIS A 295 10.16 -19.37 -11.10
CA HIS A 295 9.58 -19.04 -9.80
C HIS A 295 8.05 -19.02 -9.82
N TRP A 296 7.45 -18.59 -10.93
CA TRP A 296 5.99 -18.41 -11.00
C TRP A 296 5.40 -18.45 -12.42
N GLY A 297 6.13 -18.03 -13.46
CA GLY A 297 5.58 -17.93 -14.82
C GLY A 297 5.14 -19.26 -15.43
N TYR A 298 5.74 -20.38 -14.98
CA TYR A 298 5.35 -21.73 -15.40
C TYR A 298 3.87 -22.03 -15.12
N LEU A 299 3.27 -21.44 -14.08
CA LEU A 299 1.87 -21.66 -13.72
C LEU A 299 0.94 -21.22 -14.85
N ASN A 300 1.25 -20.07 -15.45
CA ASN A 300 0.53 -19.53 -16.59
C ASN A 300 0.88 -20.29 -17.88
N ARG A 301 2.18 -20.43 -18.18
CA ARG A 301 2.67 -21.08 -19.42
C ARG A 301 2.18 -22.51 -19.58
N GLU A 302 2.06 -23.26 -18.49
CA GLU A 302 1.62 -24.66 -18.48
C GLU A 302 0.11 -24.83 -18.24
N ASN A 303 -0.65 -23.72 -18.27
CA ASN A 303 -2.11 -23.72 -18.12
C ASN A 303 -2.58 -24.37 -16.80
N ILE A 304 -1.85 -24.15 -15.70
CA ILE A 304 -2.15 -24.71 -14.37
C ILE A 304 -3.16 -23.82 -13.63
N ALA A 305 -2.88 -22.52 -13.56
CA ALA A 305 -3.70 -21.51 -12.89
C ALA A 305 -3.32 -20.12 -13.43
N PRO A 306 -4.23 -19.13 -13.41
CA PRO A 306 -3.88 -17.78 -13.80
C PRO A 306 -2.89 -17.16 -12.83
N VAL A 307 -2.02 -16.31 -13.37
CA VAL A 307 -1.08 -15.50 -12.61
C VAL A 307 -1.48 -14.03 -12.74
N VAL A 308 -1.57 -13.33 -11.61
CA VAL A 308 -1.61 -11.86 -11.54
C VAL A 308 -0.34 -11.43 -10.84
N LEU A 309 0.58 -10.74 -11.51
CA LEU A 309 1.75 -10.18 -10.82
C LEU A 309 1.28 -9.07 -9.87
N GLY A 310 1.18 -9.37 -8.58
CA GLY A 310 0.47 -8.56 -7.58
C GLY A 310 1.19 -7.27 -7.20
N GLU A 311 2.51 -7.26 -7.30
CA GLU A 311 3.34 -6.07 -7.18
C GLU A 311 4.60 -6.18 -8.03
N PHE A 312 4.90 -5.06 -8.70
CA PHE A 312 6.21 -4.73 -9.26
C PHE A 312 6.31 -3.21 -9.43
N GLY A 313 7.52 -2.67 -9.34
CA GLY A 313 7.74 -1.24 -9.51
C GLY A 313 9.19 -0.86 -9.35
N GLY A 314 9.48 0.41 -9.59
CA GLY A 314 10.82 0.99 -9.45
C GLY A 314 10.82 2.49 -9.70
N ARG A 315 11.86 3.17 -9.21
CA ARG A 315 11.98 4.64 -9.33
C ARG A 315 12.28 5.08 -10.75
N SER A 316 13.11 4.31 -11.46
CA SER A 316 13.55 4.61 -12.80
C SER A 316 13.04 3.61 -13.82
N VAL A 317 12.57 4.16 -14.94
CA VAL A 317 12.25 3.45 -16.18
C VAL A 317 13.17 3.89 -17.33
N LYS A 318 14.34 4.47 -17.01
CA LYS A 318 15.30 5.02 -17.98
C LYS A 318 16.25 3.93 -18.50
N ASN A 319 17.41 4.32 -19.04
CA ASN A 319 18.41 3.39 -19.58
C ASN A 319 19.35 2.81 -18.50
N ASP A 320 19.04 2.99 -17.22
CA ASP A 320 19.72 2.32 -16.12
C ASP A 320 19.20 0.88 -15.94
N GLN A 321 19.84 0.14 -15.03
CA GLN A 321 19.55 -1.27 -14.79
C GLN A 321 18.09 -1.51 -14.34
N GLU A 322 17.54 -0.61 -13.52
CA GLU A 322 16.14 -0.71 -13.07
C GLU A 322 15.17 -0.51 -14.23
N GLY A 323 15.40 0.49 -15.08
CA GLY A 323 14.55 0.71 -16.24
C GLY A 323 14.68 -0.37 -17.31
N ILE A 324 15.87 -0.96 -17.48
CA ILE A 324 16.07 -2.15 -18.33
C ILE A 324 15.24 -3.33 -17.78
N TRP A 325 15.30 -3.58 -16.47
CA TRP A 325 14.52 -4.62 -15.82
C TRP A 325 13.01 -4.41 -15.98
N GLN A 326 12.50 -3.20 -15.72
CA GLN A 326 11.07 -2.90 -15.83
C GLN A 326 10.54 -3.11 -17.25
N ARG A 327 11.29 -2.66 -18.28
CA ARG A 327 10.92 -2.90 -19.69
C ARG A 327 10.92 -4.39 -20.05
N ALA A 328 11.93 -5.14 -19.59
CA ALA A 328 12.00 -6.57 -19.83
C ALA A 328 10.84 -7.33 -19.16
N LEU A 329 10.46 -6.92 -17.95
CA LEU A 329 9.34 -7.52 -17.22
C LEU A 329 8.00 -7.25 -17.91
N VAL A 330 7.72 -6.00 -18.29
CA VAL A 330 6.48 -5.66 -19.01
C VAL A 330 6.39 -6.40 -20.35
N ALA A 331 7.50 -6.53 -21.08
CA ALA A 331 7.56 -7.32 -22.30
C ALA A 331 7.24 -8.81 -22.05
N PHE A 332 7.79 -9.39 -20.97
CA PHE A 332 7.49 -10.77 -20.58
C PHE A 332 6.01 -10.96 -20.21
N LEU A 333 5.43 -10.04 -19.43
CA LEU A 333 4.01 -10.07 -19.07
C LEU A 333 3.12 -10.00 -20.31
N GLN A 334 3.47 -9.13 -21.27
CA GLN A 334 2.76 -8.97 -22.53
C GLN A 334 2.83 -10.24 -23.39
N GLU A 335 4.03 -10.83 -23.54
CA GLU A 335 4.23 -12.05 -24.33
C GLU A 335 3.42 -13.23 -23.75
N GLN A 336 3.40 -13.35 -22.43
CA GLN A 336 2.72 -14.43 -21.72
C GLN A 336 1.24 -14.14 -21.42
N LYS A 337 0.73 -12.95 -21.77
CA LYS A 337 -0.62 -12.47 -21.41
C LYS A 337 -0.93 -12.58 -19.91
N ILE A 338 0.06 -12.26 -19.07
CA ILE A 338 -0.07 -12.32 -17.61
C ILE A 338 -0.69 -11.01 -17.12
N SER A 339 -1.63 -11.09 -16.19
CA SER A 339 -2.22 -9.92 -15.53
C SER A 339 -1.23 -9.26 -14.56
N TYR A 340 -1.38 -7.98 -14.24
CA TYR A 340 -0.51 -7.31 -13.26
C TYR A 340 -1.23 -6.25 -12.44
N VAL A 341 -0.58 -5.88 -11.34
CA VAL A 341 -0.86 -4.68 -10.54
C VAL A 341 0.47 -3.95 -10.29
N TYR A 342 0.56 -2.69 -10.72
CA TYR A 342 1.76 -1.88 -10.55
C TYR A 342 1.85 -1.32 -9.12
N TRP A 343 3.05 -1.38 -8.52
CA TRP A 343 3.39 -0.70 -7.27
C TRP A 343 4.15 0.61 -7.60
N SER A 344 3.55 1.78 -7.44
CA SER A 344 2.18 2.06 -6.99
C SER A 344 1.63 3.34 -7.62
N LEU A 345 0.38 3.68 -7.31
CA LEU A 345 -0.17 5.01 -7.61
C LEU A 345 0.63 6.09 -6.87
N ASN A 346 0.96 5.80 -5.62
CA ASN A 346 1.47 6.73 -4.65
C ASN A 346 2.94 7.12 -4.92
N PRO A 347 3.30 8.41 -4.88
CA PRO A 347 4.70 8.82 -5.00
C PRO A 347 5.54 8.44 -3.77
N ASN A 348 4.91 8.30 -2.60
CA ASN A 348 5.59 8.15 -1.32
C ASN A 348 5.98 6.71 -0.96
N SER A 349 6.22 5.84 -1.94
CA SER A 349 6.97 4.61 -1.72
C SER A 349 8.47 4.90 -1.77
N GLY A 350 9.20 4.61 -0.70
CA GLY A 350 10.59 5.05 -0.53
C GLY A 350 11.55 4.48 -1.58
N ASP A 351 11.38 3.23 -1.95
CA ASP A 351 12.24 2.44 -2.84
C ASP A 351 11.79 2.47 -4.31
N THR A 352 10.48 2.57 -4.58
CA THR A 352 9.92 2.53 -5.95
C THR A 352 9.39 3.88 -6.45
N GLY A 353 9.09 4.82 -5.54
CA GLY A 353 8.16 5.90 -5.85
C GLY A 353 6.81 5.38 -6.36
N GLY A 354 6.13 6.17 -7.20
CA GLY A 354 4.88 5.77 -7.86
C GLY A 354 4.80 6.22 -9.30
N ILE A 355 3.64 6.02 -9.92
CA ILE A 355 3.30 6.61 -11.21
C ILE A 355 3.02 8.11 -11.06
N LEU A 356 2.50 8.55 -9.91
CA LEU A 356 2.42 9.97 -9.58
C LEU A 356 3.76 10.47 -9.09
N LEU A 357 4.02 11.75 -9.31
CA LEU A 357 5.12 12.50 -8.74
C LEU A 357 4.76 13.04 -7.35
N ASP A 358 5.76 13.52 -6.61
CA ASP A 358 5.65 13.92 -5.20
C ASP A 358 4.62 15.04 -4.93
N ASP A 359 4.18 15.76 -5.97
CA ASP A 359 3.11 16.76 -5.89
C ASP A 359 1.70 16.14 -5.81
N TRP A 360 1.59 14.81 -5.86
CA TRP A 360 0.37 14.02 -5.88
C TRP A 360 -0.58 14.32 -7.03
N GLN A 361 -0.14 15.06 -8.05
CA GLN A 361 -0.96 15.51 -9.18
C GLN A 361 -0.37 15.06 -10.52
N SER A 362 0.90 15.37 -10.73
CA SER A 362 1.60 15.10 -11.98
C SER A 362 1.90 13.61 -12.12
N VAL A 363 1.83 13.12 -13.35
CA VAL A 363 2.17 11.73 -13.71
C VAL A 363 3.62 11.70 -14.21
N ASP A 364 4.39 10.67 -13.85
CA ASP A 364 5.68 10.39 -14.46
C ASP A 364 5.45 9.89 -15.90
N PRO A 365 5.79 10.69 -16.92
CA PRO A 365 5.46 10.37 -18.31
C PRO A 365 6.19 9.11 -18.81
N ALA A 366 7.35 8.78 -18.24
CA ALA A 366 8.10 7.61 -18.68
C ALA A 366 7.46 6.33 -18.11
N LYS A 367 6.94 6.37 -16.88
CA LYS A 367 6.20 5.24 -16.28
C LYS A 367 4.85 5.06 -16.97
N GLU A 368 4.16 6.15 -17.29
CA GLU A 368 2.94 6.12 -18.10
C GLU A 368 3.19 5.47 -19.46
N GLU A 369 4.24 5.87 -20.19
CA GLU A 369 4.61 5.27 -21.48
C GLU A 369 4.88 3.76 -21.36
N LEU A 370 5.65 3.35 -20.34
CA LEU A 370 5.93 1.94 -20.09
C LEU A 370 4.63 1.14 -19.86
N LEU A 371 3.77 1.59 -18.97
CA LEU A 371 2.59 0.83 -18.55
C LEU A 371 1.51 0.80 -19.64
N THR A 372 1.34 1.90 -20.38
CA THR A 372 0.39 1.99 -21.51
C THR A 372 0.72 0.99 -22.62
N SER A 373 1.98 0.51 -22.72
CA SER A 373 2.36 -0.51 -23.70
C SER A 373 1.65 -1.86 -23.51
N TYR A 374 1.10 -2.12 -22.33
CA TYR A 374 0.36 -3.32 -21.99
C TYR A 374 -0.75 -3.01 -20.97
N GLN A 375 -1.84 -2.42 -21.45
CA GLN A 375 -3.05 -2.14 -20.65
C GLN A 375 -4.29 -2.63 -21.37
N PHE A 376 -5.32 -2.98 -20.60
CA PHE A 376 -6.59 -3.46 -21.12
C PHE A 376 -7.75 -2.57 -20.67
N PRO A 377 -8.84 -2.49 -21.45
CA PRO A 377 -10.03 -1.72 -21.08
C PRO A 377 -10.63 -2.12 -19.73
N LEU A 378 -11.56 -1.28 -19.25
CA LEU A 378 -12.38 -1.59 -18.07
C LEU A 378 -13.10 -2.93 -18.21
N ILE A 379 -13.08 -3.72 -17.14
CA ILE A 379 -13.63 -5.08 -17.12
C ILE A 379 -15.15 -5.03 -17.23
N GLY A 380 -15.72 -5.74 -18.21
CA GLY A 380 -17.16 -5.74 -18.48
C GLY A 380 -17.64 -4.62 -19.40
N SER A 381 -16.73 -3.80 -19.94
CA SER A 381 -17.05 -2.95 -21.08
C SER A 381 -17.19 -3.82 -22.34
N SER A 382 -18.40 -3.90 -22.90
CA SER A 382 -18.66 -4.72 -24.09
C SER A 382 -17.96 -4.11 -25.32
N GLY A 383 -16.82 -4.67 -25.68
CA GLY A 383 -16.19 -4.65 -27.01
C GLY A 383 -16.06 -3.30 -27.71
N VAL A 384 -14.89 -2.66 -27.55
CA VAL A 384 -14.23 -2.04 -28.70
C VAL A 384 -13.17 -3.06 -29.15
N ASP A 385 -13.19 -3.40 -30.43
CA ASP A 385 -12.35 -4.42 -31.06
C ASP A 385 -10.90 -4.44 -30.52
N GLU A 386 -10.32 -5.64 -30.44
CA GLU A 386 -8.87 -5.80 -30.30
C GLU A 386 -8.14 -4.77 -31.20
N PRO A 387 -7.14 -4.02 -30.70
CA PRO A 387 -6.18 -3.44 -31.61
C PRO A 387 -5.51 -4.63 -32.31
N GLY A 388 -5.89 -4.84 -33.56
CA GLY A 388 -5.51 -5.99 -34.35
C GLY A 388 -4.01 -6.26 -34.24
N VAL A 389 -3.69 -7.53 -34.02
CA VAL A 389 -2.36 -8.08 -34.21
C VAL A 389 -1.86 -7.66 -35.60
N ALA A 390 -1.08 -6.59 -35.66
CA ALA A 390 -0.28 -6.28 -36.83
C ALA A 390 0.82 -7.31 -36.89
N THR A 391 0.57 -8.39 -37.62
CA THR A 391 1.59 -9.34 -38.08
C THR A 391 2.80 -8.55 -38.61
N PRO A 392 4.00 -8.63 -38.02
CA PRO A 392 5.17 -8.01 -38.64
C PRO A 392 5.47 -8.77 -39.92
N ALA A 393 5.29 -8.09 -41.06
CA ALA A 393 5.81 -8.57 -42.32
C ALA A 393 7.32 -8.76 -42.19
N ALA A 394 7.80 -9.98 -42.45
CA ALA A 394 9.21 -10.30 -42.51
C ALA A 394 9.92 -9.35 -43.50
N LEU A 395 10.81 -8.51 -42.99
CA LEU A 395 11.78 -7.78 -43.79
C LEU A 395 13.19 -8.25 -43.41
N ALA A 396 13.83 -8.88 -44.39
CA ALA A 396 15.21 -9.36 -44.35
C ALA A 396 16.20 -8.21 -44.06
N PRO A 397 17.36 -8.50 -43.44
CA PRO A 397 18.31 -7.49 -43.02
C PRO A 397 19.05 -6.88 -44.22
N SER A 398 18.95 -5.55 -44.40
CA SER A 398 19.80 -4.79 -45.30
C SER A 398 20.93 -4.14 -44.50
N VAL A 399 22.13 -4.71 -44.63
CA VAL A 399 23.38 -4.22 -44.05
C VAL A 399 23.81 -2.95 -44.77
N THR A 400 23.93 -1.82 -44.06
CA THR A 400 24.66 -0.63 -44.55
C THR A 400 25.48 -0.05 -43.39
N PRO A 401 26.80 0.24 -43.57
CA PRO A 401 27.71 0.56 -42.47
C PRO A 401 27.55 2.00 -41.95
N PRO A 402 27.94 2.28 -40.68
CA PRO A 402 27.82 3.62 -40.11
C PRO A 402 28.89 4.57 -40.65
N ALA A 403 28.47 5.80 -40.92
CA ALA A 403 29.33 6.91 -41.28
C ALA A 403 30.14 7.39 -40.06
N THR A 404 31.44 7.54 -40.26
CA THR A 404 32.43 8.16 -39.37
C THR A 404 32.09 9.63 -39.08
N VAL A 405 32.01 9.98 -37.79
CA VAL A 405 32.00 11.37 -37.31
C VAL A 405 33.39 11.70 -36.75
N GLU A 406 34.04 12.69 -37.35
CA GLU A 406 35.32 13.25 -36.90
C GLU A 406 35.17 14.02 -35.58
N ILE A 407 36.12 13.82 -34.67
CA ILE A 407 36.25 14.53 -33.40
C ILE A 407 37.25 15.68 -33.58
N GLY A 408 36.80 16.92 -33.33
CA GLY A 408 37.65 18.11 -33.23
C GLY A 408 38.00 18.47 -31.77
N PRO A 409 39.14 19.14 -31.49
CA PRO A 409 39.80 19.09 -30.19
C PRO A 409 39.37 20.16 -29.17
N THR A 410 39.32 19.69 -27.91
CA THR A 410 39.82 20.29 -26.65
C THR A 410 39.49 21.74 -26.29
N ALA A 411 38.77 21.91 -25.17
CA ALA A 411 38.94 23.05 -24.28
C ALA A 411 38.74 22.64 -22.81
N THR A 412 39.82 22.70 -22.04
CA THR A 412 39.91 22.56 -20.58
C THR A 412 39.36 23.80 -19.87
N PRO A 413 38.64 23.69 -18.74
CA PRO A 413 38.54 24.80 -17.79
C PRO A 413 39.46 24.57 -16.60
N LEU A 414 40.26 25.60 -16.31
CA LEU A 414 41.16 25.73 -15.17
C LEU A 414 40.39 26.13 -13.89
N LEU A 415 40.86 25.58 -12.77
CA LEU A 415 40.60 26.02 -11.41
C LEU A 415 40.98 27.50 -11.20
N TYR A 416 40.09 28.29 -10.59
CA TYR A 416 40.46 29.47 -9.82
C TYR A 416 39.59 29.59 -8.57
N ALA A 417 40.23 29.46 -7.42
CA ALA A 417 39.72 29.88 -6.13
C ALA A 417 39.80 31.41 -6.02
N THR A 418 38.74 32.03 -5.48
CA THR A 418 38.88 33.36 -4.86
C THR A 418 38.00 33.46 -3.63
N THR A 419 38.65 33.77 -2.52
CA THR A 419 38.08 34.20 -1.26
C THR A 419 37.55 35.64 -1.38
N GLN A 420 36.39 35.94 -0.81
CA GLN A 420 36.14 37.20 -0.08
C GLN A 420 34.78 37.21 0.62
N SER A 421 34.83 37.52 1.92
CA SER A 421 33.74 37.81 2.85
C SER A 421 33.16 39.21 2.62
N PRO A 422 31.90 39.45 3.02
CA PRO A 422 31.56 40.75 3.60
C PRO A 422 30.89 40.65 4.98
N ALA A 423 31.60 41.22 5.95
CA ALA A 423 31.17 42.07 7.07
C ALA A 423 29.78 41.86 7.72
N ARG A 424 29.86 41.46 8.98
CA ARG A 424 28.84 41.46 10.04
C ARG A 424 28.40 42.88 10.41
N MET A 425 27.09 43.14 10.46
CA MET A 425 26.50 44.29 11.14
C MET A 425 25.76 43.78 12.39
N ASN A 426 26.21 44.21 13.57
CA ASN A 426 25.71 43.77 14.88
C ASN A 426 24.36 44.43 15.23
N THR A 427 23.37 43.61 15.58
CA THR A 427 22.25 43.98 16.48
C THR A 427 22.07 42.87 17.52
N PRO A 428 21.58 43.17 18.75
CA PRO A 428 21.82 42.32 19.90
C PRO A 428 20.83 41.13 20.00
N SER A 429 21.41 39.95 20.28
CA SER A 429 20.82 38.81 20.99
C SER A 429 19.64 38.04 20.37
N THR A 430 19.93 37.18 19.39
CA THR A 430 19.14 35.96 19.11
C THR A 430 19.68 34.71 19.81
N ALA A 431 20.98 34.67 20.16
CA ALA A 431 21.61 33.49 20.77
C ALA A 431 20.99 33.06 22.11
N ALA A 432 20.51 34.02 22.92
CA ALA A 432 19.87 33.71 24.20
C ALA A 432 18.40 33.24 24.07
N ALA A 433 17.74 33.53 22.94
CA ALA A 433 16.40 33.02 22.65
C ALA A 433 16.44 31.65 21.96
N LEU A 434 17.50 31.38 21.18
CA LEU A 434 17.75 30.10 20.50
C LEU A 434 18.11 28.95 21.47
N ALA A 435 18.71 29.25 22.62
CA ALA A 435 19.08 28.23 23.61
C ALA A 435 17.92 27.72 24.49
N ALA A 436 16.76 28.40 24.49
CA ALA A 436 15.65 28.06 25.39
C ALA A 436 14.75 26.94 24.85
N GLY A 437 14.72 26.71 23.54
CA GLY A 437 13.80 25.75 22.91
C GLY A 437 14.27 24.28 22.92
N ALA A 438 15.59 24.05 22.85
CA ALA A 438 16.17 22.71 22.81
C ALA A 438 16.48 22.11 24.20
N ALA A 439 16.20 22.85 25.29
CA ALA A 439 16.35 22.38 26.67
C ALA A 439 15.23 21.38 27.01
N GLY A 440 15.42 20.11 26.61
CA GLY A 440 14.45 19.04 26.87
C GLY A 440 14.41 17.92 25.84
N LEU A 441 15.30 17.88 24.86
CA LEU A 441 15.40 16.73 23.95
C LEU A 441 15.98 15.50 24.65
N ARG A 442 15.48 14.33 24.28
CA ARG A 442 15.98 13.02 24.72
C ARG A 442 16.10 12.08 23.53
N VAL A 443 17.17 11.28 23.47
CA VAL A 443 17.32 10.24 22.46
C VAL A 443 17.15 8.87 23.12
N ARG A 444 16.25 8.06 22.54
CA ARG A 444 16.16 6.64 22.81
C ARG A 444 16.82 5.87 21.67
N TYR A 445 17.46 4.75 22.00
CA TYR A 445 18.16 3.88 21.06
C TYR A 445 17.71 2.43 21.19
N HIS A 446 17.69 1.75 20.06
CA HIS A 446 17.55 0.31 19.92
C HIS A 446 18.39 -0.17 18.73
N THR A 447 18.65 -1.47 18.63
CA THR A 447 19.17 -2.09 17.41
C THR A 447 18.39 -3.36 17.10
N SER A 448 17.90 -3.47 15.87
CA SER A 448 17.29 -4.70 15.34
C SER A 448 18.34 -5.73 14.90
N ASN A 449 19.64 -5.37 14.90
CA ASN A 449 20.73 -6.30 14.69
C ASN A 449 21.74 -6.26 15.86
N PRO A 450 21.50 -7.05 16.94
CA PRO A 450 22.34 -7.06 18.12
C PRO A 450 23.60 -7.95 17.99
N SER A 451 23.86 -8.50 16.79
CA SER A 451 25.00 -9.41 16.55
C SER A 451 26.34 -8.68 16.68
N ASP A 452 27.31 -9.28 17.36
CA ASP A 452 28.64 -8.69 17.55
C ASP A 452 29.38 -8.50 16.22
N LEU A 453 29.46 -9.56 15.41
CA LEU A 453 29.94 -9.49 14.02
C LEU A 453 28.75 -9.43 13.08
N SER A 454 28.76 -8.45 12.19
CA SER A 454 27.67 -8.26 11.23
C SER A 454 28.15 -7.66 9.93
N VAL A 455 27.44 -7.94 8.84
CA VAL A 455 27.63 -7.29 7.53
C VAL A 455 26.93 -5.92 7.44
N ASP A 456 26.00 -5.65 8.35
CA ASP A 456 25.28 -4.38 8.48
C ASP A 456 25.01 -4.02 9.95
N SER A 457 25.05 -2.73 10.26
CA SER A 457 24.66 -2.19 11.56
C SER A 457 23.34 -1.48 11.44
N LYS A 458 22.45 -1.67 12.42
CA LYS A 458 21.06 -1.15 12.39
C LYS A 458 20.73 -0.27 13.60
N PRO A 459 21.38 0.90 13.75
CA PRO A 459 21.06 1.79 14.86
C PRO A 459 19.68 2.44 14.64
N GLU A 460 18.80 2.34 15.64
CA GLU A 460 17.46 2.91 15.59
C GLU A 460 17.26 3.95 16.70
N PHE A 461 16.57 5.04 16.38
CA PHE A 461 16.43 6.18 17.29
C PHE A 461 15.00 6.68 17.43
N ILE A 462 14.68 7.23 18.60
CA ILE A 462 13.52 8.13 18.80
C ILE A 462 14.01 9.39 19.49
N ILE A 463 13.74 10.56 18.90
CA ILE A 463 14.04 11.87 19.48
C ILE A 463 12.75 12.42 20.10
N ALA A 464 12.72 12.55 21.42
CA ALA A 464 11.57 13.04 22.17
C ALA A 464 11.77 14.47 22.66
N ASN A 465 10.78 15.35 22.44
CA ASN A 465 10.76 16.69 23.00
C ASN A 465 10.04 16.71 24.35
N THR A 466 10.80 16.67 25.44
CA THR A 466 10.30 16.82 26.81
C THR A 466 10.37 18.28 27.32
N GLY A 467 10.77 19.20 26.45
CA GLY A 467 10.84 20.64 26.73
C GLY A 467 9.46 21.32 26.70
N LYS A 468 9.47 22.64 26.60
CA LYS A 468 8.25 23.47 26.59
C LYS A 468 8.02 24.23 25.30
N GLU A 469 8.98 24.22 24.39
CA GLU A 469 8.92 24.91 23.11
C GLU A 469 8.99 23.91 21.95
N PRO A 470 8.44 24.23 20.77
CA PRO A 470 8.66 23.46 19.55
C PRO A 470 10.14 23.40 19.15
N VAL A 471 10.58 22.25 18.64
CA VAL A 471 11.94 22.04 18.14
C VAL A 471 11.88 21.74 16.64
N ARG A 472 12.60 22.50 15.85
CA ARG A 472 12.76 22.22 14.42
C ARG A 472 13.75 21.09 14.21
N LEU A 473 13.34 20.08 13.45
CA LEU A 473 14.19 18.91 13.20
C LEU A 473 15.39 19.26 12.30
N ASP A 474 15.23 20.17 11.34
CA ASP A 474 16.29 20.60 10.42
C ASP A 474 17.40 21.44 11.08
N GLU A 475 17.24 21.77 12.37
CA GLU A 475 18.30 22.37 13.18
C GLU A 475 19.06 21.32 14.01
N LEU A 476 18.67 20.04 13.92
CA LEU A 476 19.28 18.93 14.65
C LEU A 476 20.33 18.20 13.81
N GLU A 477 21.33 17.66 14.50
CA GLU A 477 22.30 16.69 13.97
C GLU A 477 22.49 15.60 15.03
N LEU A 478 22.31 14.32 14.65
CA LEU A 478 22.57 13.19 15.53
C LEU A 478 23.87 12.49 15.09
N ILE A 479 24.74 12.14 16.03
CA ILE A 479 26.02 11.48 15.74
C ILE A 479 26.07 10.12 16.43
N TYR A 480 26.39 9.10 15.64
CA TYR A 480 26.65 7.72 16.06
C TYR A 480 28.12 7.38 15.79
N TRP A 481 28.87 6.96 16.81
CA TRP A 481 30.28 6.60 16.69
C TRP A 481 30.48 5.10 16.66
N PHE A 482 31.33 4.68 15.73
CA PHE A 482 31.65 3.28 15.47
C PHE A 482 33.14 3.09 15.18
N GLN A 483 33.62 1.86 15.34
CA GLN A 483 34.99 1.48 15.04
C GLN A 483 35.03 0.59 13.81
N ASP A 484 36.10 0.76 13.03
CA ASP A 484 36.37 -0.13 11.90
C ASP A 484 37.85 -0.03 11.48
N GLU A 485 38.27 -0.93 10.60
CA GLU A 485 39.57 -0.91 9.96
C GLU A 485 39.80 0.40 9.17
N PRO A 486 41.02 0.97 9.20
CA PRO A 486 41.33 2.19 8.45
C PRO A 486 41.11 2.03 6.94
N GLY A 487 40.54 3.07 6.31
CA GLY A 487 40.37 3.14 4.85
C GLY A 487 39.14 2.44 4.31
N ARG A 488 38.21 2.00 5.16
CA ARG A 488 36.90 1.48 4.77
C ARG A 488 35.97 2.59 4.28
N SER A 489 34.98 2.20 3.50
CA SER A 489 33.94 3.09 2.97
C SER A 489 32.58 2.45 3.20
N TYR A 490 31.56 3.26 3.45
CA TYR A 490 30.26 2.80 3.92
C TYR A 490 29.13 3.32 3.04
N ALA A 491 28.05 2.54 2.97
CA ALA A 491 26.75 3.00 2.49
C ALA A 491 25.85 3.29 3.68
N PHE A 492 25.14 4.41 3.61
CA PHE A 492 24.04 4.75 4.52
C PHE A 492 22.71 4.37 3.86
N ALA A 493 21.81 3.81 4.65
CA ALA A 493 20.42 3.57 4.30
C ALA A 493 19.52 3.97 5.47
N CYS A 494 18.30 4.39 5.15
CA CYS A 494 17.21 4.50 6.11
C CYS A 494 16.24 3.37 5.78
N ASP A 495 16.12 2.39 6.69
CA ASP A 495 15.23 1.25 6.51
C ASP A 495 13.77 1.68 6.76
N TRP A 496 13.55 2.62 7.69
CA TRP A 496 12.24 3.26 7.94
C TRP A 496 12.38 4.52 8.81
N ALA A 497 11.57 5.54 8.59
CA ALA A 497 11.43 6.63 9.56
C ALA A 497 10.01 7.20 9.54
N ARG A 498 9.42 7.42 10.72
CA ARG A 498 8.08 8.05 10.82
C ARG A 498 8.06 9.45 10.19
N ILE A 499 9.18 10.15 10.27
CA ILE A 499 9.40 11.48 9.67
C ILE A 499 9.75 11.41 8.17
N GLY A 500 9.74 10.23 7.55
CA GLY A 500 10.14 10.01 6.15
C GLY A 500 11.66 9.84 6.00
N CYS A 501 12.08 8.80 5.30
CA CYS A 501 13.50 8.53 5.04
C CYS A 501 14.12 9.54 4.06
N GLU A 502 13.30 10.13 3.19
CA GLU A 502 13.70 11.22 2.27
C GLU A 502 14.12 12.48 3.02
N ASN A 503 13.67 12.64 4.26
CA ASN A 503 14.02 13.78 5.11
C ASN A 503 15.27 13.50 5.97
N LEU A 504 15.97 12.40 5.71
CA LEU A 504 17.17 11.98 6.42
C LEU A 504 18.32 11.79 5.44
N SER A 505 19.52 12.18 5.86
CA SER A 505 20.75 11.85 5.16
C SER A 505 21.84 11.48 6.15
N GLY A 506 22.62 10.45 5.82
CA GLY A 506 23.78 10.03 6.58
C GLY A 506 25.08 10.44 5.91
N GLU A 507 26.01 10.96 6.70
CA GLU A 507 27.35 11.31 6.27
C GLU A 507 28.38 10.61 7.16
N PHE A 508 29.35 9.93 6.56
CA PHE A 508 30.44 9.29 7.29
C PHE A 508 31.65 10.22 7.36
N GLN A 509 32.17 10.44 8.56
CA GLN A 509 33.38 11.22 8.81
C GLN A 509 34.34 10.46 9.73
N ILE A 510 35.63 10.72 9.56
CA ILE A 510 36.66 10.28 10.50
C ILE A 510 36.94 11.47 11.42
N GLU A 511 36.69 11.29 12.70
CA GLU A 511 36.89 12.32 13.73
C GLU A 511 38.38 12.55 13.99
N ALA A 512 38.70 13.68 14.66
CA ALA A 512 40.09 14.10 14.87
C ALA A 512 40.92 13.11 15.72
N ASP A 513 40.27 12.27 16.51
CA ASP A 513 40.86 11.20 17.32
C ASP A 513 40.95 9.85 16.57
N GLY A 514 40.45 9.79 15.33
CA GLY A 514 40.45 8.61 14.48
C GLY A 514 39.20 7.74 14.57
N ALA A 515 38.19 8.09 15.38
CA ALA A 515 36.93 7.37 15.44
C ALA A 515 36.11 7.59 14.16
N ASN A 516 35.36 6.57 13.71
CA ASN A 516 34.38 6.77 12.63
C ASN A 516 33.08 7.31 13.24
N ALA A 517 32.46 8.26 12.54
CA ALA A 517 31.18 8.84 12.92
C ALA A 517 30.21 8.80 11.73
N LEU A 518 28.99 8.33 12.00
CA LEU A 518 27.84 8.53 11.14
C LEU A 518 27.06 9.73 11.67
N ARG A 519 27.02 10.81 10.88
CA ARG A 519 26.25 12.02 11.14
C ARG A 519 24.92 11.94 10.40
N ILE A 520 23.83 12.07 11.14
CA ILE A 520 22.47 12.07 10.62
C ILE A 520 21.97 13.50 10.59
N HIS A 521 21.65 13.96 9.39
CA HIS A 521 21.08 15.28 9.14
C HIS A 521 19.61 15.18 8.77
N PHE A 522 18.83 16.16 9.21
CA PHE A 522 17.39 16.27 8.96
C PHE A 522 17.13 17.37 7.93
N GLN A 523 16.35 17.06 6.89
CA GLN A 523 16.11 18.00 5.80
C GLN A 523 15.12 19.11 6.20
N PRO A 524 15.24 20.32 5.63
CA PRO A 524 14.28 21.40 5.82
C PRO A 524 12.87 21.02 5.34
N GLY A 525 11.84 21.57 5.98
CA GLY A 525 10.44 21.36 5.59
C GLY A 525 9.66 20.35 6.45
N LEU A 526 10.33 19.68 7.39
CA LEU A 526 9.68 18.89 8.43
C LEU A 526 8.87 19.78 9.39
N GLU A 527 7.71 19.28 9.82
CA GLU A 527 6.94 19.90 10.90
C GLU A 527 7.78 19.94 12.20
N PRO A 528 7.75 21.05 12.96
CA PRO A 528 8.45 21.13 14.24
C PRO A 528 7.93 20.09 15.23
N LEU A 529 8.85 19.47 15.97
CA LEU A 529 8.54 18.57 17.06
C LEU A 529 7.99 19.36 18.26
N LEU A 530 6.68 19.29 18.50
CA LEU A 530 6.02 20.04 19.57
C LEU A 530 6.33 19.46 20.97
N PRO A 531 6.16 20.24 22.05
CA PRO A 531 6.31 19.75 23.42
C PRO A 531 5.47 18.50 23.70
N GLY A 532 6.10 17.46 24.22
CA GLY A 532 5.47 16.17 24.54
C GLY A 532 5.36 15.20 23.36
N GLN A 533 5.82 15.58 22.16
CA GLN A 533 5.90 14.69 21.00
C GLN A 533 7.28 14.03 20.88
N ASP A 534 7.36 12.99 20.05
CA ASP A 534 8.60 12.42 19.56
C ASP A 534 8.62 12.28 18.04
N SER A 535 9.82 12.06 17.48
CA SER A 535 10.02 11.83 16.06
C SER A 535 9.35 10.55 15.53
N GLY A 536 8.81 9.69 16.40
CA GLY A 536 8.66 8.27 16.11
C GLY A 536 10.00 7.57 15.85
N GLU A 537 9.93 6.30 15.46
CA GLU A 537 11.13 5.51 15.18
C GLU A 537 11.83 6.02 13.91
N ILE A 538 13.15 5.99 13.96
CA ILE A 538 14.08 6.28 12.88
C ILE A 538 15.01 5.08 12.82
N LYS A 539 14.76 4.16 11.90
CA LYS A 539 15.49 2.91 11.70
C LYS A 539 16.52 3.10 10.60
N LEU A 540 17.77 3.15 10.99
CA LEU A 540 18.89 3.38 10.08
C LEU A 540 19.64 2.09 9.86
N ARG A 541 20.36 2.03 8.75
CA ARG A 541 21.27 0.94 8.44
C ARG A 541 22.52 1.48 7.79
N PHE A 542 23.67 0.93 8.14
CA PHE A 542 24.88 1.13 7.37
C PHE A 542 25.67 -0.15 7.24
N ASN A 543 26.43 -0.25 6.15
CA ASN A 543 27.29 -1.38 5.85
C ASN A 543 28.55 -0.90 5.13
N ARG A 544 29.62 -1.70 5.18
CA ARG A 544 30.77 -1.48 4.29
C ARG A 544 30.31 -1.65 2.83
N LEU A 545 30.87 -0.87 1.90
CA LEU A 545 30.53 -0.97 0.47
C LEU A 545 30.85 -2.35 -0.14
N ASP A 546 31.79 -3.08 0.45
CA ASP A 546 32.18 -4.44 0.05
C ASP A 546 31.43 -5.54 0.81
N TRP A 547 30.49 -5.17 1.70
CA TRP A 547 29.68 -6.09 2.52
C TRP A 547 30.47 -7.05 3.41
N THR A 548 31.74 -6.76 3.68
CA THR A 548 32.53 -7.56 4.63
C THR A 548 32.06 -7.32 6.07
N GLU A 549 32.13 -8.35 6.91
CA GLU A 549 31.73 -8.26 8.32
C GLU A 549 32.61 -7.27 9.10
N PHE A 550 31.99 -6.52 10.01
CA PHE A 550 32.63 -5.65 10.98
C PHE A 550 32.09 -5.91 12.38
N GLN A 551 32.88 -5.53 13.39
CA GLN A 551 32.51 -5.67 14.78
C GLN A 551 31.68 -4.45 15.20
N GLN A 552 30.60 -4.69 15.94
CA GLN A 552 29.73 -3.64 16.48
C GLN A 552 29.93 -3.47 18.00
N SER A 553 30.37 -4.50 18.73
CA SER A 553 30.47 -4.41 20.20
C SER A 553 31.58 -3.48 20.71
N ASP A 554 32.49 -3.06 19.82
CA ASP A 554 33.53 -2.06 20.08
C ASP A 554 33.11 -0.64 19.66
N ASP A 555 31.93 -0.48 19.06
CA ASP A 555 31.37 0.84 18.77
C ASP A 555 30.99 1.56 20.07
N TYR A 556 31.39 2.83 20.19
CA TYR A 556 31.01 3.65 21.34
C TYR A 556 29.48 3.77 21.49
N SER A 557 28.78 3.85 20.36
CA SER A 557 27.34 4.09 20.31
C SER A 557 26.47 2.84 20.26
N PHE A 558 27.06 1.65 20.13
CA PHE A 558 26.29 0.40 20.04
C PHE A 558 25.83 -0.12 21.40
N SER A 559 24.65 -0.74 21.41
CA SER A 559 24.20 -1.57 22.53
C SER A 559 23.22 -2.64 22.05
N PRO A 560 23.33 -3.89 22.51
CA PRO A 560 22.40 -4.96 22.15
C PRO A 560 21.10 -4.90 22.97
N ALA A 561 20.61 -3.70 23.29
CA ALA A 561 19.41 -3.50 24.10
C ALA A 561 18.17 -4.06 23.36
N PRO A 562 17.37 -4.94 24.01
CA PRO A 562 16.25 -5.62 23.35
C PRO A 562 15.08 -4.69 23.03
N ASP A 563 15.01 -3.53 23.68
CA ASP A 563 13.97 -2.51 23.51
C ASP A 563 14.60 -1.10 23.47
N TYR A 564 13.82 -0.09 23.08
CA TYR A 564 14.25 1.32 23.15
C TYR A 564 14.58 1.76 24.57
N VAL A 565 15.83 2.17 24.79
CA VAL A 565 16.32 2.72 26.06
C VAL A 565 16.80 4.16 25.90
N GLU A 566 16.70 4.99 26.93
CA GLU A 566 17.40 6.28 26.92
C GLU A 566 18.89 6.03 26.74
N TRP A 567 19.49 6.71 25.76
CA TRP A 567 20.84 6.39 25.30
C TRP A 567 21.70 7.64 25.23
N GLU A 568 22.71 7.70 26.10
CA GLU A 568 23.60 8.85 26.22
C GLU A 568 24.91 8.66 25.43
N ASN A 569 25.17 7.47 24.88
CA ASN A 569 26.35 7.18 24.07
C ASN A 569 26.18 7.58 22.59
N VAL A 570 25.47 8.68 22.35
CA VAL A 570 25.31 9.36 21.06
C VAL A 570 25.28 10.86 21.35
N ALA A 571 25.44 11.72 20.36
CA ALA A 571 25.26 13.15 20.56
C ALA A 571 24.16 13.69 19.67
N LEU A 572 23.23 14.41 20.28
CA LEU A 572 22.28 15.24 19.55
C LEU A 572 22.69 16.70 19.70
N TYR A 573 22.93 17.35 18.58
CA TYR A 573 23.21 18.76 18.47
C TYR A 573 21.97 19.51 18.01
N SER A 574 21.81 20.76 18.47
CA SER A 574 20.83 21.71 17.96
C SER A 574 21.50 23.05 17.70
N GLY A 575 21.51 23.50 16.44
CA GLY A 575 22.20 24.73 16.04
C GLY A 575 23.69 24.74 16.42
N GLY A 576 24.35 23.57 16.40
CA GLY A 576 25.76 23.38 16.75
C GLY A 576 26.06 23.29 18.26
N ASN A 577 25.05 23.27 19.13
CA ASN A 577 25.24 23.07 20.58
C ASN A 577 24.79 21.66 20.98
N LEU A 578 25.57 20.97 21.81
CA LEU A 578 25.21 19.65 22.34
C LEU A 578 24.01 19.78 23.30
N VAL A 579 22.93 19.06 23.00
CA VAL A 579 21.66 19.12 23.76
C VAL A 579 21.23 17.79 24.38
N TRP A 580 21.78 16.66 23.91
CA TRP A 580 21.60 15.35 24.55
C TRP A 580 22.80 14.42 24.29
N GLY A 581 23.14 13.60 25.29
CA GLY A 581 24.15 12.54 25.24
C GLY A 581 25.59 13.06 25.31
N SER A 582 26.55 12.28 24.82
CA SER A 582 27.98 12.59 24.90
C SER A 582 28.74 12.20 23.64
N GLU A 583 29.80 12.95 23.38
CA GLU A 583 30.90 12.50 22.52
C GLU A 583 31.80 11.50 23.27
N PRO A 584 32.53 10.61 22.56
CA PRO A 584 33.49 9.71 23.17
C PRO A 584 34.46 10.43 24.12
N GLY A 585 34.54 9.98 25.37
CA GLY A 585 35.42 10.56 26.38
C GLY A 585 34.92 11.84 27.07
N ALA A 586 33.75 12.37 26.68
CA ALA A 586 33.08 13.47 27.36
C ALA A 586 32.04 12.99 28.38
N ALA A 587 31.67 13.87 29.33
CA ALA A 587 30.54 13.61 30.21
C ALA A 587 29.21 13.87 29.47
N PRO A 588 28.17 13.06 29.69
CA PRO A 588 26.89 13.23 29.00
C PRO A 588 26.16 14.49 29.43
N VAL A 589 25.51 15.14 28.46
CA VAL A 589 24.53 16.20 28.65
C VAL A 589 23.15 15.54 28.66
N SER A 590 22.48 15.52 29.81
CA SER A 590 21.08 15.12 29.87
C SER A 590 20.25 16.05 30.78
N PRO A 591 19.03 16.44 30.38
CA PRO A 591 18.14 17.23 31.21
C PRO A 591 17.78 16.47 32.49
N ALA A 592 17.84 17.17 33.63
CA ALA A 592 17.50 16.61 34.93
C ALA A 592 16.12 15.95 34.93
N LYS A 593 16.01 14.75 35.50
CA LYS A 593 14.73 14.05 35.69
C LYS A 593 13.75 14.99 36.40
N ALA A 594 12.61 15.30 35.77
CA ALA A 594 11.56 16.09 36.40
C ALA A 594 11.02 15.32 37.61
N THR A 595 11.40 15.71 38.82
CA THR A 595 10.74 15.25 40.04
C THR A 595 9.36 15.88 40.10
N PHE A 596 8.33 15.08 39.83
CA PHE A 596 6.95 15.47 40.10
C PHE A 596 6.74 15.58 41.62
N THR A 597 6.63 16.80 42.13
CA THR A 597 5.99 17.06 43.42
C THR A 597 4.48 16.95 43.23
N PRO A 598 3.78 16.08 43.98
CA PRO A 598 2.33 15.97 43.87
C PRO A 598 1.65 17.30 44.22
N ILE A 599 0.74 17.76 43.36
CA ILE A 599 -0.14 18.89 43.67
C ILE A 599 -1.16 18.42 44.72
N PRO A 600 -1.33 19.11 45.86
CA PRO A 600 -2.33 18.73 46.86
C PRO A 600 -3.74 18.84 46.27
N SER A 601 -4.50 17.76 46.33
CA SER A 601 -5.91 17.71 45.97
C SER A 601 -6.75 18.51 46.98
N THR A 602 -7.37 19.59 46.53
CA THR A 602 -8.40 20.32 47.28
C THR A 602 -9.72 19.54 47.21
N PRO A 603 -10.45 19.32 48.33
CA PRO A 603 -11.71 18.58 48.28
C PRO A 603 -12.83 19.44 47.70
N LEU A 604 -13.59 18.88 46.75
CA LEU A 604 -14.77 19.52 46.18
C LEU A 604 -15.93 19.48 47.21
N ALA A 605 -16.43 20.65 47.59
CA ALA A 605 -17.56 20.78 48.49
C ALA A 605 -18.87 20.31 47.84
N THR A 606 -19.60 19.51 48.59
CA THR A 606 -20.92 18.97 48.29
C THR A 606 -21.97 20.09 48.21
N GLN A 607 -22.77 20.13 47.13
CA GLN A 607 -24.05 20.83 47.15
C GLN A 607 -25.15 19.99 46.51
N THR A 608 -26.17 19.74 47.33
CA THR A 608 -27.39 18.97 47.05
C THR A 608 -28.52 19.85 46.48
N ARG A 609 -29.48 19.17 45.81
CA ARG A 609 -30.85 19.53 45.39
C ARG A 609 -30.97 20.25 44.02
N ALA A 610 -31.98 19.99 43.17
CA ALA A 610 -33.19 19.16 43.22
C ALA A 610 -33.69 18.90 41.78
N SER A 611 -34.53 17.88 41.59
CA SER A 611 -35.22 17.54 40.33
C SER A 611 -36.30 18.56 39.91
N SER A 612 -36.40 18.86 38.61
CA SER A 612 -37.68 19.05 37.91
C SER A 612 -37.55 18.95 36.36
N ILE A 613 -38.07 17.85 35.81
CA ILE A 613 -39.05 17.72 34.71
C ILE A 613 -38.77 18.29 33.28
N ALA A 614 -38.85 17.34 32.34
CA ALA A 614 -39.42 17.34 30.96
C ALA A 614 -38.61 17.78 29.71
N ALA A 615 -38.28 16.75 28.93
CA ALA A 615 -38.66 16.49 27.52
C ALA A 615 -38.35 17.51 26.41
N SER A 616 -37.48 17.12 25.47
CA SER A 616 -37.89 16.66 24.13
C SER A 616 -36.68 16.01 23.42
N VAL A 617 -36.90 14.85 22.80
CA VAL A 617 -35.93 14.15 21.95
C VAL A 617 -36.58 14.06 20.57
N ASP A 618 -36.06 14.82 19.61
CA ASP A 618 -36.42 14.68 18.20
C ASP A 618 -35.67 13.50 17.60
N THR A 619 -36.42 12.56 17.02
CA THR A 619 -35.93 11.47 16.17
C THR A 619 -36.47 11.67 14.75
N PRO A 620 -35.66 11.51 13.69
CA PRO A 620 -36.13 11.67 12.33
C PRO A 620 -36.92 10.44 11.88
N THR A 621 -38.14 10.65 11.38
CA THR A 621 -39.01 9.62 10.82
C THR A 621 -38.92 9.63 9.29
N LEU A 622 -38.54 8.48 8.69
CA LEU A 622 -38.81 8.19 7.27
C LEU A 622 -40.32 8.00 7.05
N PRO A 623 -40.90 8.39 5.90
CA PRO A 623 -42.34 8.44 5.74
C PRO A 623 -42.94 7.05 5.49
N TYR A 624 -43.72 6.59 6.47
CA TYR A 624 -44.61 5.41 6.46
C TYR A 624 -45.61 5.33 5.27
N ARG A 625 -45.60 6.31 4.35
CA ARG A 625 -46.51 6.37 3.19
C ARG A 625 -46.06 5.48 2.02
N LEU A 626 -44.77 5.15 1.87
CA LEU A 626 -44.32 4.27 0.78
C LEU A 626 -44.65 2.79 1.05
N ILE A 627 -44.48 2.34 2.31
CA ILE A 627 -44.70 0.94 2.70
C ILE A 627 -46.19 0.55 2.58
N VAL A 628 -47.10 1.46 2.94
CA VAL A 628 -48.55 1.22 2.83
C VAL A 628 -49.00 1.15 1.37
N ILE A 629 -48.36 1.88 0.45
CA ILE A 629 -48.68 1.85 -0.99
C ILE A 629 -48.17 0.55 -1.64
N VAL A 630 -46.97 0.10 -1.27
CA VAL A 630 -46.39 -1.16 -1.79
C VAL A 630 -47.18 -2.37 -1.31
N VAL A 631 -47.57 -2.42 -0.03
CA VAL A 631 -48.39 -3.51 0.52
C VAL A 631 -49.80 -3.51 -0.09
N ALA A 632 -50.39 -2.35 -0.36
CA ALA A 632 -51.69 -2.25 -1.02
C ALA A 632 -51.65 -2.72 -2.49
N LEU A 633 -50.57 -2.42 -3.23
CA LEU A 633 -50.41 -2.85 -4.63
C LEU A 633 -50.16 -4.36 -4.76
N VAL A 634 -49.39 -4.96 -3.85
CA VAL A 634 -49.17 -6.42 -3.81
C VAL A 634 -50.45 -7.17 -3.45
N ALA A 635 -51.25 -6.65 -2.51
CA ALA A 635 -52.54 -7.22 -2.15
C ALA A 635 -53.58 -7.11 -3.29
N PHE A 636 -53.55 -6.01 -4.06
CA PHE A 636 -54.44 -5.81 -5.20
C PHE A 636 -54.07 -6.73 -6.39
N GLY A 637 -52.77 -6.93 -6.64
CA GLY A 637 -52.28 -7.87 -7.66
C GLY A 637 -52.61 -9.33 -7.35
N ALA A 638 -52.47 -9.75 -6.09
CA ALA A 638 -52.83 -11.10 -5.65
C ALA A 638 -54.34 -11.38 -5.76
N GLY A 639 -55.19 -10.37 -5.50
CA GLY A 639 -56.65 -10.49 -5.65
C GLY A 639 -57.10 -10.68 -7.11
N ILE A 640 -56.43 -10.02 -8.06
CA ILE A 640 -56.72 -10.16 -9.49
C ILE A 640 -56.30 -11.53 -10.02
N LEU A 641 -55.14 -12.05 -9.57
CA LEU A 641 -54.68 -13.39 -9.94
C LEU A 641 -55.63 -14.48 -9.43
N LEU A 642 -56.13 -14.33 -8.19
CA LEU A 642 -57.06 -15.28 -7.58
C LEU A 642 -58.42 -15.28 -8.31
N ALA A 643 -58.90 -14.11 -8.72
CA ALA A 643 -60.14 -13.98 -9.51
C ALA A 643 -59.99 -14.60 -10.92
N ALA A 644 -58.84 -14.43 -11.56
CA ALA A 644 -58.55 -15.04 -12.88
C ALA A 644 -58.47 -16.57 -12.79
N VAL A 645 -57.84 -17.13 -11.75
CA VAL A 645 -57.78 -18.57 -11.51
C VAL A 645 -59.16 -19.16 -11.22
N LEU A 646 -60.01 -18.45 -10.47
CA LEU A 646 -61.38 -18.88 -10.18
C LEU A 646 -62.32 -18.80 -11.40
N LEU A 647 -62.09 -17.84 -12.30
CA LEU A 647 -62.81 -17.73 -13.57
C LEU A 647 -62.38 -18.82 -14.57
N LEU A 648 -61.09 -19.18 -14.62
CA LEU A 648 -60.58 -20.27 -15.46
C LEU A 648 -61.01 -21.65 -14.96
N ARG A 649 -61.24 -21.83 -13.65
CA ARG A 649 -61.77 -23.09 -13.08
C ARG A 649 -63.25 -23.32 -13.34
N LYS A 650 -64.01 -22.28 -13.72
CA LYS A 650 -65.46 -22.36 -13.97
C LYS A 650 -65.81 -22.63 -15.44
N ASN A 651 -64.81 -22.62 -16.33
CA ASN A 651 -64.93 -22.89 -17.77
C ASN A 651 -64.15 -24.15 -18.21
N ARG A 652 -63.89 -25.10 -17.30
CA ARG A 652 -63.49 -26.47 -17.64
C ARG A 652 -64.59 -27.45 -17.29
#